data_AF-A0A534C1S8-F1
#
_entry.id   AF-A0A534C1S8-F1
#
_cell.length_a   1.000
_cell.length_b   1.000
_cell.length_c   1.000
_cell.angle_alpha   90.00
_cell.angle_beta   90.00
_cell.angle_gamma   90.00
#
_symmetry.space_group_name_H-M   'P 1'
#
loop_
_entity.id
_entity.type
_entity.pdbx_description
1 polymer ?
#
loop_
_entity_poly.entity_id
_entity_poly.type
_entity_poly.pdbx_seq_one_letter_code
_entity_poly.pdbx_strand_id
1 'polypeptide(L)'
;MVTPYWRLRAAADRLEQRNSAAATLFNDVTIDGFEAALSRVSKAGNSIGFSTRLERGKFPTAEPFTTPLSTTSIDNAYRQYAAGLTLDWTVTGISHLVARADQVSRRYDQLPQRNFTGQTGRIELTWTPTGKTTLTAIVQRDISPYEYTRSSLVLLKGFGLRPGWHVTPKIDLSADLEAVTRSYVADPAQALGLTGQRDDRVRSVSALISYHPTARIGVQASLLHETRSSNAAFGDYAANVAWLVLASFVFYAYWLPLYTGLLAASVVFNYALGNRILACPADRGRLRLGLLCFAVGVDLLLLGYFKYANFFLGTVAELSGRPLGALNVILPIGISFFTFTQIAYLADVHAGKVRERNPLHYALFVSYFPHLIAGPVLHHAEMMPQFALPRIYRPRLENFAIGLAFLLIGLAKKVLLADSWAPLADDLFDSPVSAAVHAGEAWRGVLAYTLQIYFDFSGYSDMAIGLSLLIGVRLPFNFNSPYQATSIIDFWRRWHMTLSRFLRDYLYFPLGGNRRGSVRRYVNLMITMLLGGLWHGASWTFVIWGGLHGIYLAINHDWRLLRDRVAGLAAAGASGALRLIGRSLAMTLTLFAVVIAWVFFRAHSGQEAWHILGTMFAARASGPAPEPGIALPTVLSLAAGFALATMARNSQQIIDGSLAAAVRRIAAGGWRVAALGAVVGAELTAIAMLALISASRSTTEFIYFNF
;
A
#
# COMPACT_ATOMS: atom_id res chain seq x y z
N MET A 1 26.65 15.06 71.54
CA MET A 1 26.17 16.11 70.61
C MET A 1 26.94 15.97 69.31
N VAL A 2 26.28 15.69 68.18
CA VAL A 2 26.94 15.69 66.87
C VAL A 2 26.97 17.13 66.36
N THR A 3 28.15 17.67 66.06
CA THR A 3 28.32 18.98 65.42
C THR A 3 28.26 18.83 63.90
N PRO A 4 27.87 19.87 63.13
CA PRO A 4 27.91 19.81 61.68
C PRO A 4 29.35 19.56 61.20
N TYR A 5 29.53 18.61 60.28
CA TYR A 5 30.84 18.16 59.81
C TYR A 5 30.90 18.10 58.29
N TRP A 6 32.11 18.10 57.75
CA TRP A 6 32.36 17.85 56.33
C TRP A 6 32.56 16.36 56.10
N ARG A 7 31.93 15.81 55.06
CA ARG A 7 32.05 14.41 54.66
C ARG A 7 32.59 14.33 53.25
N LEU A 8 33.76 13.71 53.11
CA LEU A 8 34.35 13.31 51.84
C LEU A 8 33.99 11.83 51.59
N ARG A 9 33.47 11.52 50.41
CA ARG A 9 33.25 10.15 49.92
C ARG A 9 33.99 9.97 48.62
N ALA A 10 34.63 8.82 48.46
CA ALA A 10 35.18 8.38 47.20
C ALA A 10 34.73 6.95 46.93
N ALA A 11 34.36 6.64 45.70
CA ALA A 11 33.93 5.32 45.26
C ALA A 11 34.53 5.01 43.89
N ALA A 12 34.87 3.74 43.67
CA ALA A 12 35.25 3.24 42.36
C ALA A 12 34.40 2.00 42.06
N ASP A 13 33.96 1.87 40.82
CA ASP A 13 33.11 0.78 40.37
C ASP A 13 33.53 0.28 38.98
N ARG A 14 33.26 -1.00 38.71
CA ARG A 14 33.41 -1.61 37.40
C ARG A 14 32.14 -2.38 37.06
N LEU A 15 31.58 -2.10 35.89
CA LEU A 15 30.50 -2.87 35.29
C LEU A 15 31.05 -3.65 34.10
N GLU A 16 30.74 -4.95 34.02
CA GLU A 16 31.02 -5.79 32.87
C GLU A 16 29.74 -6.46 32.39
N GLN A 17 29.45 -6.29 31.09
CA GLN A 17 28.25 -6.81 30.45
C GLN A 17 28.64 -7.59 29.19
N ARG A 18 28.11 -8.81 29.07
CA ARG A 18 28.39 -9.73 27.98
C ARG A 18 27.10 -10.33 27.42
N ASN A 19 27.04 -10.41 26.10
CA ASN A 19 25.93 -10.95 25.33
C ASN A 19 26.28 -12.33 24.77
N SER A 20 25.31 -13.24 24.75
CA SER A 20 25.48 -14.57 24.14
C SER A 20 25.06 -14.63 22.67
N ALA A 21 24.21 -13.72 22.21
CA ALA A 21 23.70 -13.70 20.84
C ALA A 21 24.67 -12.97 19.89
N ALA A 22 25.02 -13.61 18.78
CA ALA A 22 25.95 -13.06 17.79
C ALA A 22 25.54 -11.65 17.27
N ALA A 23 24.24 -11.40 17.14
CA ALA A 23 23.70 -10.13 16.66
C ALA A 23 23.78 -8.97 17.69
N THR A 24 24.18 -9.24 18.93
CA THR A 24 24.30 -8.22 19.99
C THR A 24 25.69 -8.18 20.64
N LEU A 25 26.67 -8.93 20.13
CA LEU A 25 28.04 -8.94 20.66
C LEU A 25 28.73 -7.57 20.65
N PHE A 26 28.35 -6.67 19.72
CA PHE A 26 28.85 -5.30 19.69
C PHE A 26 28.28 -4.40 20.81
N ASN A 27 27.34 -4.91 21.61
CA ASN A 27 26.85 -4.25 22.83
C ASN A 27 27.63 -4.68 24.09
N ASP A 28 28.57 -5.62 23.99
CA ASP A 28 29.44 -5.97 25.11
C ASP A 28 30.18 -4.73 25.58
N VAL A 29 30.23 -4.50 26.89
CA VAL A 29 30.80 -3.27 27.44
C VAL A 29 31.45 -3.51 28.80
N THR A 30 32.59 -2.85 28.99
CA THR A 30 33.21 -2.68 30.30
C THR A 30 33.21 -1.19 30.64
N ILE A 31 32.66 -0.82 31.78
CA ILE A 31 32.62 0.57 32.27
C ILE A 31 33.42 0.64 33.56
N ASP A 32 34.43 1.50 33.58
CA ASP A 32 35.20 1.86 34.77
C ASP A 32 34.74 3.22 35.28
N GLY A 33 34.30 3.31 36.53
CA GLY A 33 33.79 4.52 37.17
C GLY A 33 34.61 4.92 38.40
N PHE A 34 34.78 6.23 38.59
CA PHE A 34 35.30 6.81 39.83
C PHE A 34 34.47 8.04 40.20
N GLU A 35 34.03 8.11 41.44
CA GLU A 35 33.23 9.21 41.98
C GLU A 35 33.87 9.78 43.25
N ALA A 36 33.90 11.10 43.35
CA ALA A 36 34.31 11.82 44.55
C ALA A 36 33.25 12.86 44.91
N ALA A 37 32.85 12.90 46.19
CA ALA A 37 31.83 13.82 46.67
C ALA A 37 32.23 14.46 48.00
N LEU A 38 32.07 15.79 48.09
CA LEU A 38 32.27 16.57 49.30
C LEU A 38 30.95 17.18 49.72
N SER A 39 30.50 16.87 50.95
CA SER A 39 29.21 17.33 51.47
C SER A 39 29.34 17.92 52.87
N ARG A 40 28.50 18.91 53.17
CA ARG A 40 28.31 19.45 54.51
C ARG A 40 27.13 18.75 55.16
N VAL A 41 27.38 18.06 56.26
CA VAL A 41 26.37 17.29 57.01
C VAL A 41 25.92 18.09 58.23
N SER A 42 24.61 18.27 58.36
CA SER A 42 23.95 18.92 59.49
C SER A 42 23.86 18.01 60.71
N LYS A 43 23.46 18.56 61.87
CA LYS A 43 23.21 17.76 63.08
C LYS A 43 22.07 16.74 62.90
N ALA A 44 21.10 17.05 62.05
CA ALA A 44 19.96 16.19 61.74
C ALA A 44 20.30 15.10 60.69
N GLY A 45 21.56 14.99 60.27
CA GLY A 45 22.00 14.01 59.27
C GLY A 45 21.82 14.46 57.82
N ASN A 46 21.04 15.52 57.55
CA ASN A 46 20.85 16.08 56.21
C ASN A 46 22.18 16.59 55.65
N SER A 47 22.41 16.42 54.35
CA SER A 47 23.61 16.84 53.67
C SER A 47 23.35 17.53 52.34
N ILE A 48 24.18 18.53 52.05
CA ILE A 48 24.27 19.17 50.74
C ILE A 48 25.73 19.17 50.32
N GLY A 49 26.00 18.87 49.06
CA GLY A 49 27.38 18.71 48.60
C GLY A 49 27.55 18.82 47.10
N PHE A 50 28.80 18.70 46.70
CA PHE A 50 29.24 18.64 45.33
C PHE A 50 29.80 17.26 45.04
N SER A 51 29.49 16.71 43.87
CA SER A 51 30.02 15.43 43.40
C SER A 51 30.61 15.56 42.01
N THR A 52 31.67 14.78 41.74
CA THR A 52 32.23 14.59 40.41
C THR A 52 32.37 13.11 40.14
N ARG A 53 32.07 12.70 38.91
CA ARG A 53 32.17 11.31 38.45
C ARG A 53 32.86 11.25 37.10
N LEU A 54 33.85 10.38 37.00
CA LEU A 54 34.61 10.05 35.81
C LEU A 54 34.26 8.63 35.39
N GLU A 55 33.93 8.43 34.12
CA GLU A 55 33.64 7.10 33.57
C GLU A 55 34.38 6.86 32.26
N ARG A 56 34.80 5.61 32.04
CA ARG A 56 35.38 5.15 30.78
C ARG A 56 34.69 3.86 30.35
N GLY A 57 34.01 3.91 29.21
CA GLY A 57 33.38 2.75 28.58
C GLY A 57 34.25 2.18 27.45
N LYS A 58 34.44 0.87 27.44
CA LYS A 58 35.14 0.13 26.39
C LYS A 58 34.22 -0.92 25.79
N PHE A 59 34.18 -0.98 24.46
CA PHE A 59 33.42 -1.98 23.71
C PHE A 59 34.42 -2.90 23.00
N PRO A 60 34.51 -4.19 23.35
CA PRO A 60 35.51 -5.09 22.79
C PRO A 60 35.21 -5.47 21.33
N THR A 61 33.95 -5.37 20.91
CA THR A 61 33.50 -5.69 19.55
C THR A 61 32.97 -4.42 18.88
N ALA A 62 33.54 -4.06 17.73
CA ALA A 62 33.09 -2.89 16.98
C ALA A 62 31.72 -3.11 16.31
N GLU A 63 30.91 -2.07 16.24
CA GLU A 63 29.57 -2.12 15.66
C GLU A 63 29.64 -2.09 14.12
N PRO A 64 29.05 -3.07 13.41
CA PRO A 64 29.01 -3.08 11.96
C PRO A 64 27.99 -2.05 11.44
N PHE A 65 28.46 -1.08 10.67
CA PHE A 65 27.64 -0.03 10.08
C PHE A 65 27.66 -0.13 8.55
N THR A 66 26.52 -0.40 7.93
CA THR A 66 26.41 -0.56 6.47
C THR A 66 25.67 0.61 5.83
N THR A 67 26.34 1.25 4.88
CA THR A 67 25.77 2.23 3.95
C THR A 67 25.48 1.55 2.61
N PRO A 68 24.69 2.14 1.70
CA PRO A 68 24.48 1.59 0.35
C PRO A 68 25.76 1.40 -0.48
N LEU A 69 26.90 1.98 -0.05
CA LEU A 69 28.16 2.00 -0.77
C LEU A 69 29.29 1.23 -0.07
N SER A 70 29.23 1.03 1.25
CA SER A 70 30.29 0.37 2.03
C SER A 70 29.81 -0.10 3.40
N THR A 71 30.49 -1.10 3.98
CA THR A 71 30.35 -1.51 5.38
C THR A 71 31.60 -1.12 6.14
N THR A 72 31.45 -0.36 7.22
CA THR A 72 32.54 0.08 8.12
C THR A 72 32.24 -0.35 9.56
N SER A 73 33.27 -0.51 10.38
CA SER A 73 33.12 -0.83 11.81
C SER A 73 33.32 0.43 12.66
N ILE A 74 32.41 0.67 13.61
CA ILE A 74 32.43 1.82 14.53
C ILE A 74 32.80 1.35 15.94
N ASP A 75 33.84 1.96 16.52
CA ASP A 75 34.20 1.84 17.93
C ASP A 75 33.28 2.72 18.78
N ASN A 76 32.63 2.08 19.75
CA ASN A 76 31.66 2.68 20.67
C ASN A 76 32.30 3.16 21.98
N ALA A 77 33.62 3.05 22.15
CA ALA A 77 34.33 3.50 23.34
C ALA A 77 34.09 4.99 23.63
N TYR A 78 33.95 5.32 24.92
CA TYR A 78 33.67 6.67 25.37
C TYR A 78 34.37 7.04 26.66
N ARG A 79 34.49 8.36 26.89
CA ARG A 79 34.86 8.95 28.18
C ARG A 79 33.75 9.91 28.62
N GLN A 80 33.39 9.85 29.89
CA GLN A 80 32.37 10.71 30.47
C GLN A 80 32.87 11.40 31.73
N TYR A 81 32.50 12.66 31.86
CA TYR A 81 32.68 13.47 33.04
C TYR A 81 31.33 14.03 33.48
N ALA A 82 31.02 13.90 34.75
CA ALA A 82 29.86 14.51 35.38
C ALA A 82 30.33 15.31 36.60
N ALA A 83 29.71 16.47 36.82
CA ALA A 83 29.93 17.26 38.02
C ALA A 83 28.64 17.99 38.40
N GLY A 84 28.30 17.98 39.68
CA GLY A 84 26.97 18.39 40.10
C GLY A 84 26.78 18.55 41.60
N LEU A 85 25.58 18.98 41.95
CA LEU A 85 25.14 19.14 43.33
C LEU A 85 24.37 17.90 43.78
N THR A 86 24.55 17.54 45.04
CA THR A 86 23.85 16.44 45.72
C THR A 86 23.15 16.98 46.95
N LEU A 87 21.95 16.48 47.21
CA LEU A 87 21.12 16.81 48.35
C LEU A 87 20.55 15.51 48.91
N ASP A 88 20.68 15.33 50.21
CA ASP A 88 20.15 14.20 50.96
C ASP A 88 19.51 14.76 52.23
N TRP A 89 18.17 14.80 52.27
CA TRP A 89 17.42 15.62 53.20
C TRP A 89 16.19 14.91 53.75
N THR A 90 16.19 14.65 55.06
CA THR A 90 14.99 14.26 55.81
C THR A 90 14.12 15.49 56.04
N VAL A 91 12.98 15.56 55.36
CA VAL A 91 12.03 16.68 55.41
C VAL A 91 11.17 16.60 56.67
N THR A 92 10.68 15.39 56.98
CA THR A 92 9.95 15.05 58.21
C THR A 92 10.40 13.67 58.67
N GLY A 93 9.99 13.22 59.87
CA GLY A 93 10.31 11.86 60.34
C GLY A 93 9.79 10.72 59.44
N ILE A 94 8.91 11.03 58.48
CA ILE A 94 8.32 10.07 57.52
C ILE A 94 8.61 10.43 56.06
N SER A 95 9.35 11.50 55.78
CA SER A 95 9.61 11.99 54.41
C SER A 95 11.09 12.23 54.18
N HIS A 96 11.65 11.58 53.16
CA HIS A 96 13.07 11.64 52.81
C HIS A 96 13.23 12.05 51.35
N LEU A 97 14.03 13.08 51.09
CA LEU A 97 14.29 13.64 49.77
C LEU A 97 15.76 13.44 49.40
N VAL A 98 16.00 12.79 48.27
CA VAL A 98 17.32 12.73 47.64
C VAL A 98 17.23 13.44 46.30
N ALA A 99 18.12 14.38 46.04
CA ALA A 99 18.18 15.07 44.76
C ALA A 99 19.61 15.21 44.27
N ARG A 100 19.78 15.09 42.95
CA ARG A 100 21.05 15.30 42.26
C ARG A 100 20.81 16.09 40.99
N ALA A 101 21.72 17.02 40.68
CA ALA A 101 21.73 17.78 39.44
C ALA A 101 23.16 17.93 38.94
N ASP A 102 23.45 17.40 37.74
CA ASP A 102 24.79 17.38 37.16
C ASP A 102 24.85 18.06 35.80
N GLN A 103 26.03 18.58 35.47
CA GLN A 103 26.45 18.84 34.11
C GLN A 103 27.26 17.63 33.63
N VAL A 104 26.82 16.98 32.55
CA VAL A 104 27.44 15.78 32.00
C VAL A 104 28.02 16.07 30.61
N SER A 105 29.22 15.57 30.35
CA SER A 105 29.84 15.54 29.02
C SER A 105 30.36 14.14 28.73
N ARG A 106 29.88 13.51 27.65
CA ARG A 106 30.34 12.22 27.12
C ARG A 106 30.93 12.43 25.72
N ARG A 107 32.15 11.92 25.51
CA ARG A 107 32.89 12.03 24.25
C ARG A 107 33.23 10.66 23.67
N TYR A 108 33.10 10.52 22.35
CA TYR A 108 33.48 9.35 21.57
C TYR A 108 34.67 9.70 20.67
N ASP A 109 35.69 8.84 20.65
CA ASP A 109 36.95 9.13 19.96
C ASP A 109 36.83 9.01 18.43
N GLN A 110 36.06 8.03 17.91
CA GLN A 110 35.94 7.79 16.46
C GLN A 110 34.81 8.61 15.77
N LEU A 111 33.70 8.89 16.46
CA LEU A 111 32.56 9.63 15.90
C LEU A 111 32.09 10.77 16.82
N PRO A 112 32.79 11.92 16.82
CA PRO A 112 32.48 13.05 17.69
C PRO A 112 31.06 13.63 17.55
N GLN A 113 30.39 13.38 16.43
CA GLN A 113 29.00 13.76 16.18
C GLN A 113 28.02 13.10 17.16
N ARG A 114 28.45 12.05 17.88
CA ARG A 114 27.68 11.38 18.95
C ARG A 114 27.89 11.98 20.34
N ASN A 115 28.78 12.95 20.47
CA ASN A 115 29.11 13.55 21.77
C ASN A 115 27.86 14.14 22.40
N PHE A 116 27.65 13.83 23.68
CA PHE A 116 26.57 14.38 24.46
C PHE A 116 27.13 15.39 25.46
N THR A 117 26.55 16.58 25.53
CA THR A 117 26.80 17.53 26.62
C THR A 117 25.47 18.12 27.05
N GLY A 118 25.16 18.02 28.33
CA GLY A 118 23.87 18.49 28.83
C GLY A 118 23.71 18.31 30.34
N GLN A 119 22.66 18.93 30.86
CA GLN A 119 22.27 18.80 32.26
C GLN A 119 21.49 17.50 32.48
N THR A 120 21.79 16.81 33.57
CA THR A 120 21.02 15.68 34.08
C THR A 120 20.58 15.97 35.51
N GLY A 121 19.60 15.24 36.00
CA GLY A 121 19.15 15.34 37.38
C GLY A 121 18.09 14.31 37.72
N ARG A 122 18.07 13.94 38.99
CA ARG A 122 17.12 12.99 39.56
C ARG A 122 16.70 13.48 40.93
N ILE A 123 15.40 13.50 41.16
CA ILE A 123 14.78 13.84 42.44
C ILE A 123 13.95 12.63 42.86
N GLU A 124 14.15 12.19 44.09
CA GLU A 124 13.50 11.04 44.69
C GLU A 124 12.95 11.44 46.06
N LEU A 125 11.63 11.45 46.19
CA LEU A 125 10.94 11.71 47.46
C LEU A 125 10.28 10.41 47.94
N THR A 126 10.76 9.89 49.06
CA THR A 126 10.21 8.72 49.74
C THR A 126 9.36 9.16 50.92
N TRP A 127 8.11 8.72 50.95
CA TRP A 127 7.16 8.96 52.04
C TRP A 127 6.74 7.65 52.70
N THR A 128 6.91 7.55 54.02
CA THR A 128 6.69 6.32 54.81
C THR A 128 5.71 6.57 55.97
N PRO A 129 4.41 6.77 55.70
CA PRO A 129 3.45 7.27 56.70
C PRO A 129 3.21 6.33 57.88
N THR A 130 3.26 5.01 57.66
CA THR A 130 2.81 4.01 58.64
C THR A 130 3.95 3.08 59.10
N GLY A 131 5.19 3.33 58.65
CA GLY A 131 6.32 2.41 58.82
C GLY A 131 6.25 1.12 57.99
N LYS A 132 5.05 0.72 57.53
CA LYS A 132 4.83 -0.44 56.65
C LYS A 132 4.57 -0.05 55.21
N THR A 133 3.99 1.12 54.97
CA THR A 133 3.70 1.63 53.63
C THR A 133 4.76 2.63 53.23
N THR A 134 5.30 2.49 52.03
CA THR A 134 6.23 3.41 51.40
C THR A 134 5.64 3.90 50.08
N LEU A 135 5.88 5.15 49.74
CA LEU A 135 5.55 5.71 48.44
C LEU A 135 6.73 6.55 47.98
N THR A 136 7.41 6.10 46.93
CA THR A 136 8.55 6.81 46.36
C THR A 136 8.15 7.43 45.03
N ALA A 137 8.21 8.76 44.95
CA ALA A 137 8.02 9.52 43.72
C ALA A 137 9.39 9.90 43.16
N ILE A 138 9.61 9.57 41.88
CA ILE A 138 10.86 9.84 41.16
C ILE A 138 10.56 10.78 40.01
N VAL A 139 11.35 11.83 39.86
CA VAL A 139 11.40 12.66 38.66
C VAL A 139 12.82 12.64 38.15
N GLN A 140 13.00 12.28 36.89
CA GLN A 140 14.34 12.13 36.32
C GLN A 140 14.45 12.73 34.92
N ARG A 141 15.60 13.36 34.69
CA ARG A 141 16.19 13.61 33.41
C ARG A 141 17.61 13.08 33.47
N ASP A 142 17.84 11.84 33.08
CA ASP A 142 19.14 11.20 33.26
C ASP A 142 19.58 10.44 32.02
N ILE A 143 20.88 10.19 31.92
CA ILE A 143 21.42 9.32 30.88
C ILE A 143 21.51 7.89 31.40
N SER A 144 21.13 6.93 30.57
CA SER A 144 21.23 5.52 30.90
C SER A 144 21.88 4.77 29.74
N PRO A 145 22.76 3.78 30.04
CA PRO A 145 23.14 2.80 29.04
C PRO A 145 21.89 2.01 28.64
N TYR A 146 21.66 1.87 27.34
CA TYR A 146 20.48 1.18 26.83
C TYR A 146 20.92 0.16 25.80
N GLU A 147 20.57 -1.12 26.02
CA GLU A 147 20.83 -2.19 25.06
C GLU A 147 19.84 -2.12 23.89
N TYR A 148 20.20 -1.39 22.85
CA TYR A 148 19.49 -1.46 21.58
C TYR A 148 20.44 -1.24 20.41
N THR A 149 20.18 -1.94 19.32
CA THR A 149 21.06 -2.21 18.17
C THR A 149 21.70 -1.02 17.44
N ARG A 150 21.51 0.23 17.88
CA ARG A 150 22.08 1.44 17.27
C ARG A 150 22.42 2.59 18.23
N SER A 151 22.21 2.48 19.54
CA SER A 151 22.55 3.60 20.44
C SER A 151 23.14 3.10 21.75
N SER A 152 24.28 3.67 22.12
CA SER A 152 25.01 3.38 23.36
C SER A 152 24.56 4.24 24.55
N LEU A 153 23.69 5.23 24.30
CA LEU A 153 23.16 6.15 25.31
C LEU A 153 21.71 6.55 24.98
N VAL A 154 20.88 6.60 26.01
CA VAL A 154 19.53 7.14 25.95
C VAL A 154 19.36 8.19 27.04
N LEU A 155 18.79 9.33 26.68
CA LEU A 155 18.36 10.35 27.63
C LEU A 155 16.92 10.02 28.06
N LEU A 156 16.76 9.62 29.31
CA LEU A 156 15.48 9.35 29.96
C LEU A 156 14.91 10.65 30.50
N LYS A 157 13.63 10.93 30.23
CA LYS A 157 12.88 12.04 30.83
C LYS A 157 11.52 11.55 31.30
N GLY A 158 11.22 11.64 32.57
CA GLY A 158 9.92 11.22 33.05
C GLY A 158 9.77 11.19 34.55
N PHE A 159 8.71 10.51 34.97
CA PHE A 159 8.39 10.31 36.37
C PHE A 159 8.09 8.83 36.64
N GLY A 160 8.35 8.42 37.87
CA GLY A 160 8.03 7.10 38.40
C GLY A 160 7.31 7.23 39.74
N LEU A 161 6.42 6.30 40.03
CA LEU A 161 5.76 6.18 41.32
C LEU A 161 5.85 4.72 41.79
N ARG A 162 6.48 4.53 42.95
CA ARG A 162 6.77 3.22 43.53
C ARG A 162 6.10 3.06 44.88
N PRO A 163 4.83 2.62 44.92
CA PRO A 163 4.21 2.21 46.18
C PRO A 163 4.82 0.88 46.65
N GLY A 164 5.11 0.79 47.94
CA GLY A 164 5.57 -0.40 48.63
C GLY A 164 4.74 -0.65 49.89
N TRP A 165 4.54 -1.91 50.23
CA TRP A 165 3.83 -2.33 51.42
C TRP A 165 4.45 -3.58 52.02
N HIS A 166 5.07 -3.38 53.18
CA HIS A 166 5.50 -4.45 54.09
C HIS A 166 4.25 -5.02 54.81
N VAL A 167 3.58 -5.98 54.16
CA VAL A 167 2.33 -6.57 54.65
C VAL A 167 2.58 -7.30 55.97
N THR A 168 3.64 -8.11 56.00
CA THR A 168 4.11 -8.85 57.18
C THR A 168 5.65 -8.85 57.19
N PRO A 169 6.32 -9.27 58.29
CA PRO A 169 7.78 -9.44 58.29
C PRO A 169 8.31 -10.45 57.26
N LYS A 170 7.42 -11.19 56.58
CA LYS A 170 7.76 -12.17 55.56
C LYS A 170 7.20 -11.83 54.18
N ILE A 171 6.33 -10.83 54.03
CA ILE A 171 5.64 -10.56 52.77
C ILE A 171 5.72 -9.07 52.46
N ASP A 172 6.29 -8.78 51.29
CA ASP A 172 6.42 -7.44 50.73
C ASP A 172 5.73 -7.36 49.38
N LEU A 173 4.95 -6.30 49.19
CA LEU A 173 4.33 -5.96 47.92
C LEU A 173 4.93 -4.65 47.43
N SER A 174 5.29 -4.56 46.16
CA SER A 174 5.65 -3.30 45.53
C SER A 174 5.07 -3.21 44.12
N ALA A 175 4.89 -1.98 43.66
CA ALA A 175 4.62 -1.71 42.25
C ALA A 175 5.56 -0.62 41.75
N ASP A 176 5.79 -0.60 40.44
CA ASP A 176 6.52 0.46 39.76
C ASP A 176 5.69 0.98 38.59
N LEU A 177 5.26 2.23 38.69
CA LEU A 177 4.48 2.94 37.69
C LEU A 177 5.40 3.98 37.05
N GLU A 178 5.90 3.72 35.85
CA GLU A 178 6.79 4.65 35.17
C GLU A 178 6.16 5.20 33.89
N ALA A 179 6.36 6.50 33.66
CA ALA A 179 6.06 7.16 32.39
C ALA A 179 7.28 7.97 31.95
N VAL A 180 8.02 7.42 30.98
CA VAL A 180 9.31 7.95 30.54
C VAL A 180 9.34 8.17 29.04
N THR A 181 10.04 9.21 28.62
CA THR A 181 10.46 9.43 27.25
C THR A 181 11.93 9.05 27.13
N ARG A 182 12.23 8.10 26.25
CA ARG A 182 13.57 7.60 25.92
C ARG A 182 14.03 8.28 24.63
N SER A 183 14.92 9.28 24.74
CA SER A 183 15.50 9.99 23.59
C SER A 183 16.86 9.39 23.22
N TYR A 184 17.00 8.87 22.00
CA TYR A 184 18.22 8.21 21.51
C TYR A 184 19.15 9.26 20.89
N VAL A 185 19.95 9.93 21.71
CA VAL A 185 20.72 11.13 21.29
C VAL A 185 22.12 10.83 20.74
N ALA A 186 22.56 9.56 20.77
CA ALA A 186 23.90 9.14 20.36
C ALA A 186 23.88 8.01 19.30
N ASP A 187 22.87 8.02 18.43
CA ASP A 187 22.71 7.05 17.33
C ASP A 187 23.68 7.38 16.17
N PRO A 188 24.54 6.45 15.70
CA PRO A 188 25.44 6.67 14.57
C PRO A 188 24.72 7.07 13.28
N ALA A 189 23.55 6.52 12.98
CA ALA A 189 22.79 6.87 11.78
C ALA A 189 22.26 8.30 11.86
N GLN A 190 21.87 8.75 13.06
CA GLN A 190 21.48 10.13 13.29
C GLN A 190 22.68 11.08 13.22
N ALA A 191 23.80 10.70 13.84
CA ALA A 191 25.05 11.47 13.84
C ALA A 191 25.60 11.71 12.42
N LEU A 192 25.31 10.79 11.50
CA LEU A 192 25.64 10.88 10.07
C LEU A 192 24.53 11.51 9.22
N GLY A 193 23.43 11.99 9.82
CA GLY A 193 22.32 12.65 9.13
C GLY A 193 21.42 11.73 8.29
N LEU A 194 21.51 10.41 8.46
CA LEU A 194 20.73 9.42 7.70
C LEU A 194 19.33 9.21 8.28
N THR A 195 19.14 9.48 9.58
CA THR A 195 17.87 9.32 10.29
C THR A 195 17.58 10.52 11.19
N GLY A 196 16.31 10.83 11.43
CA GLY A 196 15.89 11.85 12.41
C GLY A 196 16.05 11.38 13.86
N GLN A 197 15.92 12.31 14.82
CA GLN A 197 15.93 12.03 16.26
C GLN A 197 14.81 11.02 16.61
N ARG A 198 15.18 9.93 17.29
CA ARG A 198 14.23 8.96 17.82
C ARG A 198 13.88 9.28 19.27
N ASP A 199 12.58 9.28 19.55
CA ASP A 199 11.96 9.41 20.86
C ASP A 199 10.91 8.30 21.03
N ASP A 200 11.10 7.48 22.07
CA ASP A 200 10.12 6.49 22.48
C ASP A 200 9.43 6.96 23.77
N ARG A 201 8.11 7.08 23.78
CA ARG A 201 7.32 7.25 25.01
C ARG A 201 6.91 5.88 25.52
N VAL A 202 7.34 5.58 26.72
CA VAL A 202 7.14 4.29 27.38
C VAL A 202 6.34 4.50 28.65
N ARG A 203 5.32 3.67 28.85
CA ARG A 203 4.57 3.58 30.11
C ARG A 203 4.63 2.15 30.58
N SER A 204 5.14 1.92 31.77
CA SER A 204 5.25 0.60 32.37
C SER A 204 4.54 0.55 33.72
N VAL A 205 3.90 -0.58 33.96
CA VAL A 205 3.35 -0.97 35.25
C VAL A 205 3.98 -2.30 35.61
N SER A 206 4.70 -2.35 36.71
CA SER A 206 5.16 -3.61 37.30
C SER A 206 4.56 -3.81 38.68
N ALA A 207 4.30 -5.06 39.05
CA ALA A 207 3.94 -5.46 40.39
C ALA A 207 4.85 -6.60 40.81
N LEU A 208 5.37 -6.55 42.04
CA LEU A 208 6.26 -7.54 42.62
C LEU A 208 5.72 -7.97 43.98
N ILE A 209 5.65 -9.29 44.17
CA ILE A 209 5.37 -9.92 45.46
C ILE A 209 6.64 -10.65 45.89
N SER A 210 7.15 -10.32 47.07
CA SER A 210 8.27 -11.02 47.70
C SER A 210 7.80 -11.72 48.97
N TYR A 211 8.10 -13.01 49.08
CA TYR A 211 7.80 -13.85 50.24
C TYR A 211 9.08 -14.45 50.81
N HIS A 212 9.40 -14.13 52.04
CA HIS A 212 10.56 -14.56 52.80
C HIS A 212 10.14 -15.53 53.93
N PRO A 213 9.83 -16.81 53.64
CA PRO A 213 9.37 -17.77 54.65
C PRO A 213 10.36 -17.95 55.81
N THR A 214 11.66 -17.83 55.51
CA THR A 214 12.78 -17.84 56.47
C THR A 214 13.78 -16.75 56.08
N ALA A 215 14.72 -16.40 56.97
CA ALA A 215 15.78 -15.42 56.67
C ALA A 215 16.74 -15.86 55.54
N ARG A 216 16.70 -17.13 55.11
CA ARG A 216 17.58 -17.69 54.08
C ARG A 216 16.89 -17.97 52.75
N ILE A 217 15.56 -17.94 52.72
CA ILE A 217 14.77 -18.32 51.54
C ILE A 217 13.84 -17.16 51.20
N GLY A 218 13.93 -16.68 49.96
CA GLY A 218 13.03 -15.69 49.38
C GLY A 218 12.44 -16.22 48.08
N VAL A 219 11.14 -16.01 47.89
CA VAL A 219 10.38 -16.33 46.68
C VAL A 219 9.82 -15.02 46.14
N GLN A 220 10.02 -14.76 44.85
CA GLN A 220 9.55 -13.53 44.21
C GLN A 220 8.68 -13.86 43.00
N ALA A 221 7.58 -13.13 42.82
CA ALA A 221 6.72 -13.20 41.64
C ALA A 221 6.49 -11.78 41.12
N SER A 222 6.75 -11.54 39.83
CA SER A 222 6.57 -10.24 39.20
C SER A 222 5.69 -10.32 37.95
N LEU A 223 4.92 -9.25 37.72
CA LEU A 223 4.16 -9.01 36.51
C LEU A 223 4.58 -7.66 35.95
N LEU A 224 4.93 -7.59 34.65
CA LEU A 224 5.29 -6.36 33.96
C LEU A 224 4.39 -6.18 32.73
N HIS A 225 3.78 -5.02 32.62
CA HIS A 225 3.08 -4.56 31.42
C HIS A 225 3.72 -3.26 30.93
N GLU A 226 4.27 -3.26 29.71
CA GLU A 226 4.88 -2.09 29.08
C GLU A 226 4.14 -1.72 27.79
N THR A 227 3.80 -0.45 27.63
CA THR A 227 3.30 0.12 26.37
C THR A 227 4.30 1.14 25.84
N ARG A 228 4.61 1.02 24.55
CA ARG A 228 5.62 1.86 23.89
C ARG A 228 5.06 2.48 22.62
N SER A 229 5.18 3.80 22.52
CA SER A 229 4.93 4.54 21.27
C SER A 229 6.24 5.20 20.82
N SER A 230 6.58 5.06 19.54
CA SER A 230 7.82 5.63 18.98
C SER A 230 7.51 6.52 17.79
N ASN A 231 8.27 7.62 17.67
CA ASN A 231 8.31 8.42 16.45
C ASN A 231 9.16 7.73 15.35
N ALA A 232 9.98 6.76 15.74
CA ALA A 232 10.71 5.89 14.84
C ALA A 232 9.91 4.61 14.60
N ALA A 233 9.91 4.20 13.34
CA ALA A 233 9.27 3.00 12.86
C ALA A 233 9.96 1.73 13.42
N PHE A 234 9.57 1.25 14.60
CA PHE A 234 9.99 -0.06 15.10
C PHE A 234 8.95 -1.12 14.77
N GLY A 235 9.44 -2.26 14.28
CA GLY A 235 8.65 -3.32 13.67
C GLY A 235 7.64 -3.96 14.59
N ASP A 236 6.37 -3.59 14.40
CA ASP A 236 5.25 -4.53 14.46
C ASP A 236 4.48 -4.52 13.11
N TYR A 237 5.25 -4.39 12.02
CA TYR A 237 4.73 -4.35 10.65
C TYR A 237 4.17 -5.71 10.24
N ALA A 238 4.73 -6.80 10.76
CA ALA A 238 4.30 -8.14 10.44
C ALA A 238 2.84 -8.37 10.87
N ALA A 239 2.42 -7.92 12.06
CA ALA A 239 1.05 -8.08 12.54
C ALA A 239 0.03 -7.32 11.67
N ASN A 240 0.34 -6.07 11.31
CA ASN A 240 -0.56 -5.26 10.47
C ASN A 240 -0.66 -5.78 9.03
N VAL A 241 0.46 -6.19 8.43
CA VAL A 241 0.45 -6.84 7.11
C VAL A 241 -0.33 -8.15 7.19
N ALA A 242 -0.05 -8.99 8.19
CA ALA A 242 -0.72 -10.28 8.37
C ALA A 242 -2.23 -10.10 8.55
N TRP A 243 -2.67 -9.05 9.25
CA TRP A 243 -4.09 -8.70 9.35
C TRP A 243 -4.70 -8.37 7.98
N LEU A 244 -4.03 -7.56 7.16
CA LEU A 244 -4.52 -7.25 5.81
C LEU A 244 -4.51 -8.47 4.89
N VAL A 245 -3.52 -9.36 5.03
CA VAL A 245 -3.51 -10.66 4.34
C VAL A 245 -4.73 -11.46 4.76
N LEU A 246 -4.94 -11.65 6.07
CA LEU A 246 -6.08 -12.39 6.59
C LEU A 246 -7.41 -11.82 6.11
N ALA A 247 -7.60 -10.50 6.23
CA ALA A 247 -8.81 -9.82 5.76
C ALA A 247 -9.03 -10.04 4.24
N SER A 248 -7.95 -10.05 3.47
CA SER A 248 -8.02 -10.30 2.03
C SER A 248 -8.42 -11.73 1.69
N PHE A 249 -7.88 -12.72 2.40
CA PHE A 249 -8.25 -14.12 2.23
C PHE A 249 -9.68 -14.40 2.71
N VAL A 250 -10.12 -13.78 3.81
CA VAL A 250 -11.51 -13.86 4.29
C VAL A 250 -12.47 -13.25 3.27
N PHE A 251 -12.13 -12.08 2.71
CA PHE A 251 -12.93 -11.46 1.65
C PHE A 251 -13.07 -12.38 0.43
N TYR A 252 -11.96 -12.99 -0.02
CA TYR A 252 -12.01 -13.92 -1.16
C TYR A 252 -12.83 -15.18 -0.85
N ALA A 253 -12.71 -15.70 0.36
CA ALA A 253 -13.46 -16.87 0.83
C ALA A 253 -14.98 -16.64 0.91
N TYR A 254 -15.44 -15.38 0.98
CA TYR A 254 -16.86 -15.05 1.10
C TYR A 254 -17.70 -15.60 -0.07
N TRP A 255 -17.13 -15.66 -1.28
CA TRP A 255 -17.84 -16.21 -2.45
C TRP A 255 -17.85 -17.74 -2.46
N LEU A 256 -16.67 -18.37 -2.46
CA LEU A 256 -16.55 -19.83 -2.38
C LEU A 256 -15.24 -20.25 -1.68
N PRO A 257 -15.28 -20.73 -0.42
CA PRO A 257 -14.08 -21.03 0.37
C PRO A 257 -13.13 -22.05 -0.27
N LEU A 258 -13.65 -22.95 -1.10
CA LEU A 258 -12.85 -23.96 -1.81
C LEU A 258 -11.74 -23.31 -2.68
N TYR A 259 -12.06 -22.22 -3.39
CA TYR A 259 -11.10 -21.56 -4.27
C TYR A 259 -10.10 -20.69 -3.54
N THR A 260 -10.33 -20.38 -2.27
CA THR A 260 -9.31 -19.77 -1.39
C THR A 260 -8.09 -20.68 -1.22
N GLY A 261 -8.30 -22.00 -1.20
CA GLY A 261 -7.21 -22.99 -1.21
C GLY A 261 -6.39 -22.93 -2.49
N LEU A 262 -7.06 -22.76 -3.64
CA LEU A 262 -6.38 -22.58 -4.94
C LEU A 262 -5.52 -21.30 -4.95
N LEU A 263 -6.07 -20.17 -4.49
CA LEU A 263 -5.33 -18.91 -4.37
C LEU A 263 -4.13 -19.03 -3.41
N ALA A 264 -4.33 -19.64 -2.24
CA ALA A 264 -3.25 -19.85 -1.26
C ALA A 264 -2.14 -20.73 -1.85
N ALA A 265 -2.51 -21.83 -2.53
CA ALA A 265 -1.57 -22.73 -3.18
C ALA A 265 -0.80 -22.02 -4.31
N SER A 266 -1.47 -21.21 -5.14
CA SER A 266 -0.81 -20.46 -6.21
C SER A 266 0.16 -19.41 -5.66
N VAL A 267 -0.19 -18.72 -4.57
CA VAL A 267 0.68 -17.78 -3.87
C VAL A 267 1.92 -18.50 -3.34
N VAL A 268 1.76 -19.61 -2.62
CA VAL A 268 2.89 -20.36 -2.07
C VAL A 268 3.80 -20.88 -3.18
N PHE A 269 3.22 -21.45 -4.24
CA PHE A 269 3.95 -21.97 -5.39
C PHE A 269 4.78 -20.88 -6.07
N ASN A 270 4.15 -19.77 -6.47
CA ASN A 270 4.82 -18.71 -7.20
C ASN A 270 5.85 -17.95 -6.36
N TYR A 271 5.60 -17.79 -5.05
CA TYR A 271 6.58 -17.24 -4.12
C TYR A 271 7.82 -18.14 -4.00
N ALA A 272 7.62 -19.46 -3.87
CA ALA A 272 8.72 -20.41 -3.77
C ALA A 272 9.58 -20.44 -5.03
N LEU A 273 8.95 -20.44 -6.22
CA LEU A 273 9.65 -20.39 -7.50
C LEU A 273 10.36 -19.05 -7.70
N GLY A 274 9.71 -17.92 -7.37
CA GLY A 274 10.33 -16.60 -7.38
C GLY A 274 11.60 -16.54 -6.51
N ASN A 275 11.54 -17.05 -5.29
CA ASN A 275 12.71 -17.14 -4.41
C ASN A 275 13.83 -18.03 -4.97
N ARG A 276 13.49 -19.15 -5.63
CA ARG A 276 14.49 -19.99 -6.32
C ARG A 276 15.14 -19.26 -7.50
N ILE A 277 14.37 -18.50 -8.28
CA ILE A 277 14.90 -17.66 -9.37
C ILE A 277 15.83 -16.58 -8.82
N LEU A 278 15.47 -15.94 -7.69
CA LEU A 278 16.29 -14.93 -7.02
C LEU A 278 17.58 -15.50 -6.41
N ALA A 279 17.55 -16.75 -5.93
CA ALA A 279 18.71 -17.41 -5.35
C ALA A 279 19.66 -18.01 -6.41
N CYS A 280 19.19 -18.15 -7.65
CA CYS A 280 19.98 -18.70 -8.75
C CYS A 280 21.13 -17.75 -9.12
N PRO A 281 22.39 -18.21 -9.11
CA PRO A 281 23.55 -17.43 -9.55
C PRO A 281 23.41 -16.89 -10.98
N ALA A 282 24.00 -15.72 -11.24
CA ALA A 282 23.84 -14.99 -12.51
C ALA A 282 24.45 -15.72 -13.73
N ASP A 283 25.44 -16.58 -13.51
CA ASP A 283 26.09 -17.44 -14.51
C ASP A 283 25.18 -18.60 -14.99
N ARG A 284 24.16 -18.97 -14.22
CA ARG A 284 23.21 -20.06 -14.55
C ARG A 284 21.96 -19.57 -15.28
N GLY A 285 22.13 -18.73 -16.30
CA GLY A 285 21.02 -18.12 -17.05
C GLY A 285 20.00 -19.10 -17.63
N ARG A 286 20.43 -20.27 -18.11
CA ARG A 286 19.52 -21.30 -18.67
C ARG A 286 18.60 -21.90 -17.61
N LEU A 287 19.12 -22.20 -16.43
CA LEU A 287 18.33 -22.72 -15.31
C LEU A 287 17.32 -21.66 -14.85
N ARG A 288 17.75 -20.40 -14.74
CA ARG A 288 16.89 -19.27 -14.36
C ARG A 288 15.71 -19.11 -15.33
N LEU A 289 15.96 -19.21 -16.63
CA LEU A 289 14.93 -19.19 -17.66
C LEU A 289 14.02 -20.42 -17.57
N GLY A 290 14.58 -21.62 -17.36
CA GLY A 290 13.80 -22.84 -17.19
C GLY A 290 12.83 -22.79 -16.00
N LEU A 291 13.27 -22.23 -14.86
CA LEU A 291 12.41 -22.01 -13.69
C LEU A 291 11.28 -21.03 -13.97
N LEU A 292 11.57 -19.92 -14.68
CA LEU A 292 10.56 -18.96 -15.10
C LEU A 292 9.53 -19.63 -16.03
N CYS A 293 9.99 -20.33 -17.08
CA CYS A 293 9.12 -21.01 -18.03
C CYS A 293 8.25 -22.07 -17.35
N PHE A 294 8.80 -22.82 -16.40
CA PHE A 294 8.05 -23.79 -15.62
C PHE A 294 6.95 -23.11 -14.79
N ALA A 295 7.29 -22.06 -14.02
CA ALA A 295 6.33 -21.37 -13.17
C ALA A 295 5.21 -20.71 -13.98
N VAL A 296 5.56 -19.97 -15.04
CA VAL A 296 4.58 -19.37 -15.97
C VAL A 296 3.76 -20.44 -16.69
N GLY A 297 4.36 -21.58 -17.04
CA GLY A 297 3.66 -22.71 -17.66
C GLY A 297 2.58 -23.30 -16.76
N VAL A 298 2.85 -23.45 -15.46
CA VAL A 298 1.86 -23.92 -14.48
C VAL A 298 0.73 -22.89 -14.30
N ASP A 299 1.06 -21.61 -14.17
CA ASP A 299 0.09 -20.51 -14.09
C ASP A 299 -0.85 -20.49 -15.31
N LEU A 300 -0.28 -20.59 -16.52
CA LEU A 300 -1.06 -20.63 -17.76
C LEU A 300 -1.85 -21.93 -17.94
N LEU A 301 -1.38 -23.06 -17.42
CA LEU A 301 -2.12 -24.33 -17.45
C LEU A 301 -3.35 -24.27 -16.55
N LEU A 302 -3.22 -23.72 -15.34
CA LEU A 302 -4.35 -23.50 -14.44
C LEU A 302 -5.38 -22.56 -15.07
N LEU A 303 -4.93 -21.44 -15.64
CA LEU A 303 -5.81 -20.53 -16.36
C LEU A 303 -6.44 -21.20 -17.60
N GLY A 304 -5.66 -22.00 -18.33
CA GLY A 304 -6.08 -22.84 -19.45
C GLY A 304 -7.24 -23.77 -19.09
N TYR A 305 -7.10 -24.50 -17.99
CA TYR A 305 -8.11 -25.42 -17.49
C TYR A 305 -9.38 -24.69 -17.06
N PHE A 306 -9.25 -23.69 -16.19
CA PHE A 306 -10.42 -23.03 -15.60
C PHE A 306 -11.18 -22.12 -16.57
N LYS A 307 -10.47 -21.41 -17.45
CA LYS A 307 -11.07 -20.41 -18.34
C LYS A 307 -11.31 -20.91 -19.77
N TYR A 308 -10.42 -21.73 -20.33
CA TYR A 308 -10.41 -21.99 -21.78
C TYR A 308 -10.71 -23.44 -22.18
N ALA A 309 -10.74 -24.39 -21.24
CA ALA A 309 -10.91 -25.80 -21.59
C ALA A 309 -12.20 -26.08 -22.39
N ASN A 310 -13.35 -25.55 -21.93
CA ASN A 310 -14.62 -25.73 -22.63
C ASN A 310 -14.66 -25.01 -23.99
N PHE A 311 -14.00 -23.86 -24.13
CA PHE A 311 -13.88 -23.16 -25.42
C PHE A 311 -13.10 -23.99 -26.45
N PHE A 312 -11.96 -24.57 -26.05
CA PHE A 312 -11.17 -25.42 -26.94
C PHE A 312 -11.88 -26.74 -27.27
N LEU A 313 -12.52 -27.37 -26.29
CA LEU A 313 -13.33 -28.57 -26.51
C LEU A 313 -14.49 -28.30 -27.47
N GLY A 314 -15.21 -27.19 -27.31
CA GLY A 314 -16.28 -26.76 -28.22
C GLY A 314 -15.76 -26.53 -29.64
N THR A 315 -14.62 -25.84 -29.77
CA THR A 315 -14.00 -25.59 -31.08
C THR A 315 -13.58 -26.91 -31.77
N VAL A 316 -13.00 -27.86 -31.03
CA VAL A 316 -12.66 -29.18 -31.59
C VAL A 316 -13.91 -29.97 -31.94
N ALA A 317 -14.96 -29.90 -31.13
CA ALA A 317 -16.23 -30.56 -31.41
C ALA A 317 -16.86 -30.04 -32.71
N GLU A 318 -16.88 -28.72 -32.91
CA GLU A 318 -17.35 -28.07 -34.14
C GLU A 318 -16.51 -28.48 -35.36
N LEU A 319 -15.17 -28.48 -35.25
CA LEU A 319 -14.27 -28.83 -36.35
C LEU A 319 -14.28 -30.32 -36.70
N SER A 320 -14.44 -31.19 -35.70
CA SER A 320 -14.43 -32.64 -35.88
C SER A 320 -15.82 -33.22 -36.18
N GLY A 321 -16.89 -32.43 -36.00
CA GLY A 321 -18.27 -32.88 -36.09
C GLY A 321 -18.67 -33.89 -35.00
N ARG A 322 -17.83 -34.11 -33.97
CA ARG A 322 -18.08 -35.04 -32.88
C ARG A 322 -18.41 -34.26 -31.60
N PRO A 323 -19.53 -34.54 -30.92
CA PRO A 323 -19.83 -33.89 -29.65
C PRO A 323 -18.81 -34.32 -28.59
N LEU A 324 -17.99 -33.38 -28.12
CA LEU A 324 -17.18 -33.57 -26.92
C LEU A 324 -17.97 -33.02 -25.73
N GLY A 325 -18.06 -33.79 -24.65
CA GLY A 325 -18.73 -33.36 -23.43
C GLY A 325 -18.01 -32.16 -22.81
N ALA A 326 -18.76 -31.14 -22.38
CA ALA A 326 -18.22 -30.03 -21.61
C ALA A 326 -17.76 -30.51 -20.22
N LEU A 327 -16.66 -29.94 -19.74
CA LEU A 327 -16.20 -30.16 -18.37
C LEU A 327 -17.04 -29.33 -17.41
N ASN A 328 -17.44 -29.93 -16.28
CA ASN A 328 -18.11 -29.22 -15.20
C ASN A 328 -17.07 -28.42 -14.37
N VAL A 329 -16.64 -27.28 -14.92
CA VAL A 329 -15.62 -26.41 -14.34
C VAL A 329 -16.29 -25.11 -13.90
N ILE A 330 -16.24 -24.84 -12.59
CA ILE A 330 -16.65 -23.55 -12.04
C ILE A 330 -15.45 -22.60 -12.13
N LEU A 331 -15.64 -21.44 -12.78
CA LEU A 331 -14.60 -20.45 -12.98
C LEU A 331 -14.32 -19.70 -11.67
N PRO A 332 -13.10 -19.75 -11.10
CA PRO A 332 -12.80 -19.02 -9.88
C PRO A 332 -12.73 -17.52 -10.15
N ILE A 333 -13.46 -16.72 -9.37
CA ILE A 333 -13.45 -15.26 -9.50
C ILE A 333 -12.01 -14.75 -9.38
N GLY A 334 -11.63 -13.81 -10.26
CA GLY A 334 -10.32 -13.16 -10.22
C GLY A 334 -9.13 -14.02 -10.69
N ILE A 335 -9.34 -15.26 -11.15
CA ILE A 335 -8.25 -16.15 -11.60
C ILE A 335 -7.35 -15.53 -12.65
N SER A 336 -7.94 -14.80 -13.59
CA SER A 336 -7.18 -14.10 -14.63
C SER A 336 -6.27 -13.01 -14.05
N PHE A 337 -6.74 -12.27 -13.04
CA PHE A 337 -5.99 -11.16 -12.44
C PHE A 337 -4.84 -11.66 -11.59
N PHE A 338 -5.10 -12.54 -10.62
CA PHE A 338 -4.02 -13.03 -9.76
C PHE A 338 -2.99 -13.83 -10.55
N THR A 339 -3.40 -14.57 -11.59
CA THR A 339 -2.46 -15.28 -12.49
C THR A 339 -1.55 -14.29 -13.21
N PHE A 340 -2.09 -13.20 -13.76
CA PHE A 340 -1.29 -12.19 -14.44
C PHE A 340 -0.37 -11.44 -13.47
N THR A 341 -0.85 -11.12 -12.26
CA THR A 341 -0.05 -10.52 -11.20
C THR A 341 1.13 -11.42 -10.78
N GLN A 342 0.93 -12.74 -10.71
CA GLN A 342 1.98 -13.72 -10.41
C GLN A 342 2.99 -13.83 -11.57
N ILE A 343 2.53 -13.90 -12.83
CA ILE A 343 3.41 -13.92 -14.01
C ILE A 343 4.26 -12.65 -14.09
N ALA A 344 3.67 -11.47 -13.86
CA ALA A 344 4.38 -10.20 -13.82
C ALA A 344 5.49 -10.20 -12.75
N TYR A 345 5.17 -10.70 -11.55
CA TYR A 345 6.14 -10.86 -10.47
C TYR A 345 7.31 -11.77 -10.87
N LEU A 346 7.03 -12.96 -11.40
CA LEU A 346 8.05 -13.91 -11.83
C LEU A 346 8.95 -13.33 -12.92
N ALA A 347 8.35 -12.66 -13.91
CA ALA A 347 9.08 -12.00 -14.98
C ALA A 347 9.98 -10.88 -14.46
N ASP A 348 9.51 -10.08 -13.50
CA ASP A 348 10.31 -9.01 -12.89
C ASP A 348 11.41 -9.53 -11.96
N VAL A 349 11.16 -10.63 -11.26
CA VAL A 349 12.18 -11.41 -10.52
C VAL A 349 13.26 -11.93 -11.48
N HIS A 350 12.87 -12.50 -12.61
CA HIS A 350 13.80 -12.92 -13.66
C HIS A 350 14.54 -11.74 -14.31
N ALA A 351 13.91 -10.58 -14.42
CA ALA A 351 14.55 -9.36 -14.93
C ALA A 351 15.46 -8.68 -13.89
N GLY A 352 15.50 -9.16 -12.64
CA GLY A 352 16.30 -8.57 -11.55
C GLY A 352 15.75 -7.25 -11.01
N LYS A 353 14.48 -6.92 -11.30
CA LYS A 353 13.80 -5.72 -10.80
C LYS A 353 13.26 -5.91 -9.38
N VAL A 354 13.02 -7.16 -8.98
CA VAL A 354 12.57 -7.53 -7.63
C VAL A 354 13.75 -8.02 -6.80
N ARG A 355 13.86 -7.53 -5.56
CA ARG A 355 14.87 -7.96 -4.58
C ARG A 355 14.29 -8.37 -3.23
N GLU A 356 13.02 -8.05 -3.00
CA GLU A 356 12.35 -8.33 -1.73
C GLU A 356 11.93 -9.80 -1.62
N ARG A 357 12.12 -10.38 -0.43
CA ARG A 357 11.79 -11.78 -0.11
C ARG A 357 10.80 -11.89 1.05
N ASN A 358 9.96 -10.90 1.32
CA ASN A 358 8.99 -10.98 2.42
C ASN A 358 7.74 -11.78 1.98
N PRO A 359 7.43 -12.93 2.61
CA PRO A 359 6.28 -13.76 2.21
C PRO A 359 4.94 -13.08 2.46
N LEU A 360 4.81 -12.26 3.51
CA LEU A 360 3.57 -11.56 3.84
C LEU A 360 3.29 -10.44 2.84
N HIS A 361 4.31 -9.68 2.41
CA HIS A 361 4.15 -8.65 1.39
C HIS A 361 3.78 -9.24 0.04
N TYR A 362 4.34 -10.40 -0.32
CA TYR A 362 3.97 -11.10 -1.55
C TYR A 362 2.55 -11.66 -1.47
N ALA A 363 2.19 -12.32 -0.37
CA ALA A 363 0.83 -12.81 -0.16
C ALA A 363 -0.18 -11.67 -0.27
N LEU A 364 0.08 -10.54 0.41
CA LEU A 364 -0.76 -9.36 0.32
C LEU A 364 -0.82 -8.82 -1.11
N PHE A 365 0.31 -8.69 -1.81
CA PHE A 365 0.36 -8.20 -3.19
C PHE A 365 -0.60 -8.96 -4.11
N VAL A 366 -0.59 -10.29 -4.03
CA VAL A 366 -1.45 -11.14 -4.85
C VAL A 366 -2.89 -11.09 -4.37
N SER A 367 -3.13 -11.21 -3.05
CA SER A 367 -4.48 -11.34 -2.50
C SER A 367 -5.21 -10.02 -2.25
N TYR A 368 -4.58 -8.85 -2.43
CA TYR A 368 -5.10 -7.57 -1.93
C TYR A 368 -6.55 -7.29 -2.39
N PHE A 369 -7.50 -7.38 -1.46
CA PHE A 369 -8.92 -7.43 -1.81
C PHE A 369 -9.48 -6.22 -2.60
N PRO A 370 -9.00 -4.97 -2.44
CA PRO A 370 -9.54 -3.85 -3.19
C PRO A 370 -9.35 -3.97 -4.70
N HIS A 371 -8.41 -4.80 -5.18
CA HIS A 371 -8.18 -5.02 -6.61
C HIS A 371 -8.38 -6.47 -7.08
N LEU A 372 -8.33 -7.46 -6.18
CA LEU A 372 -8.19 -8.89 -6.49
C LEU A 372 -9.14 -9.41 -7.58
N ILE A 373 -10.37 -8.90 -7.60
CA ILE A 373 -11.42 -9.43 -8.47
C ILE A 373 -11.34 -8.86 -9.90
N ALA A 374 -11.35 -7.53 -10.06
CA ALA A 374 -11.32 -6.85 -11.37
C ALA A 374 -10.65 -5.47 -11.33
N GLY A 375 -9.80 -5.22 -10.33
CA GLY A 375 -9.14 -3.94 -10.14
C GLY A 375 -7.97 -3.71 -11.09
N PRO A 376 -7.25 -2.59 -10.94
CA PRO A 376 -6.08 -2.30 -11.75
C PRO A 376 -5.04 -3.43 -11.68
N VAL A 377 -4.51 -3.88 -12.83
CA VAL A 377 -3.47 -4.92 -12.88
C VAL A 377 -2.18 -4.39 -12.25
N LEU A 378 -1.79 -4.99 -11.12
CA LEU A 378 -0.71 -4.47 -10.28
C LEU A 378 0.67 -4.96 -10.70
N HIS A 379 1.66 -4.09 -10.52
CA HIS A 379 3.07 -4.41 -10.68
C HIS A 379 3.76 -4.44 -9.32
N HIS A 380 4.65 -5.40 -9.12
CA HIS A 380 5.41 -5.56 -7.87
C HIS A 380 6.06 -4.25 -7.41
N ALA A 381 6.75 -3.56 -8.34
CA ALA A 381 7.54 -2.36 -8.06
C ALA A 381 6.69 -1.18 -7.56
N GLU A 382 5.40 -1.15 -7.88
CA GLU A 382 4.48 -0.09 -7.43
C GLU A 382 3.86 -0.41 -6.07
N MET A 383 3.68 -1.69 -5.75
CA MET A 383 2.89 -2.13 -4.59
C MET A 383 3.73 -2.53 -3.39
N MET A 384 4.64 -3.50 -3.56
CA MET A 384 5.35 -4.11 -2.43
C MET A 384 6.16 -3.10 -1.59
N PRO A 385 6.84 -2.10 -2.19
CA PRO A 385 7.49 -1.06 -1.40
C PRO A 385 6.52 -0.26 -0.50
N GLN A 386 5.24 -0.14 -0.86
CA GLN A 386 4.25 0.55 -0.04
C GLN A 386 3.94 -0.23 1.25
N PHE A 387 3.99 -1.57 1.21
CA PHE A 387 3.70 -2.42 2.37
C PHE A 387 4.75 -2.32 3.48
N ALA A 388 5.98 -1.93 3.12
CA ALA A 388 7.02 -1.61 4.10
C ALA A 388 6.80 -0.25 4.80
N LEU A 389 5.88 0.60 4.32
CA LEU A 389 5.74 1.96 4.82
C LEU A 389 4.78 2.02 6.03
N PRO A 390 5.23 2.49 7.21
CA PRO A 390 4.39 2.55 8.42
C PRO A 390 3.10 3.36 8.25
N ARG A 391 3.14 4.34 7.34
CA ARG A 391 2.04 5.26 7.09
C ARG A 391 0.80 4.61 6.48
N ILE A 392 0.91 3.43 5.87
CA ILE A 392 -0.24 2.74 5.28
C ILE A 392 -1.03 1.92 6.31
N TYR A 393 -0.55 1.83 7.55
CA TYR A 393 -1.22 1.10 8.65
C TYR A 393 -1.83 2.05 9.67
N ARG A 394 -1.91 3.35 9.34
CA ARG A 394 -2.47 4.38 10.21
C ARG A 394 -3.52 5.17 9.43
N PRO A 395 -4.76 5.30 9.94
CA PRO A 395 -5.76 6.14 9.31
C PRO A 395 -5.24 7.57 9.14
N ARG A 396 -5.45 8.13 7.94
CA ARG A 396 -5.14 9.53 7.64
C ARG A 396 -6.38 10.20 7.10
N LEU A 397 -6.74 11.34 7.68
CA LEU A 397 -7.95 12.07 7.27
C LEU A 397 -7.92 12.46 5.79
N GLU A 398 -6.75 12.84 5.26
CA GLU A 398 -6.58 13.15 3.83
C GLU A 398 -6.88 11.94 2.94
N ASN A 399 -6.29 10.78 3.27
CA ASN A 399 -6.54 9.54 2.55
C ASN A 399 -8.01 9.10 2.67
N PHE A 400 -8.61 9.28 3.85
CA PHE A 400 -10.01 8.94 4.09
C PHE A 400 -10.95 9.81 3.24
N ALA A 401 -10.77 11.13 3.25
CA ALA A 401 -11.60 12.06 2.48
C ALA A 401 -11.47 11.84 0.97
N ILE A 402 -10.23 11.71 0.47
CA ILE A 402 -9.99 11.47 -0.96
C ILE A 402 -10.47 10.08 -1.37
N GLY A 403 -10.24 9.06 -0.54
CA GLY A 403 -10.66 7.69 -0.80
C GLY A 403 -12.18 7.56 -0.84
N LEU A 404 -12.88 8.23 0.08
CA LEU A 404 -14.34 8.29 0.10
C LEU A 404 -14.90 9.01 -1.14
N ALA A 405 -14.26 10.10 -1.58
CA ALA A 405 -14.67 10.80 -2.79
C ALA A 405 -14.55 9.91 -4.05
N PHE A 406 -13.44 9.18 -4.21
CA PHE A 406 -13.29 8.20 -5.30
C PHE A 406 -14.34 7.10 -5.23
N LEU A 407 -14.60 6.56 -4.03
CA LEU A 407 -15.62 5.53 -3.81
C LEU A 407 -17.01 6.01 -4.23
N LEU A 408 -17.40 7.22 -3.82
CA LEU A 408 -18.71 7.78 -4.12
C LEU A 408 -18.88 8.17 -5.59
N ILE A 409 -17.85 8.74 -6.22
CA ILE A 409 -17.86 9.01 -7.67
C ILE A 409 -17.96 7.68 -8.44
N GLY A 410 -17.21 6.66 -8.05
CA GLY A 410 -17.26 5.35 -8.67
C GLY A 410 -18.63 4.70 -8.55
N LEU A 411 -19.24 4.77 -7.37
CA LEU A 411 -20.60 4.29 -7.12
C LEU A 411 -21.64 5.05 -7.95
N ALA A 412 -21.51 6.38 -8.06
CA ALA A 412 -22.39 7.21 -8.89
C ALA A 412 -22.31 6.82 -10.37
N LYS A 413 -21.10 6.58 -10.90
CA LYS A 413 -20.91 6.13 -12.29
C LYS A 413 -21.58 4.78 -12.55
N LYS A 414 -21.51 3.84 -11.60
CA LYS A 414 -22.21 2.55 -11.71
C LYS A 414 -23.72 2.76 -11.70
N VAL A 415 -24.22 3.30 -10.60
CA VAL A 415 -25.65 3.24 -10.27
C VAL A 415 -26.49 4.30 -11.00
N LEU A 416 -25.95 5.50 -11.23
CA LEU A 416 -26.71 6.59 -11.87
C LEU A 416 -26.50 6.61 -13.38
N LEU A 417 -25.34 6.19 -13.85
CA LEU A 417 -24.96 6.28 -15.26
C LEU A 417 -25.04 4.90 -15.93
N ALA A 418 -24.16 3.96 -15.58
CA ALA A 418 -24.06 2.68 -16.29
C ALA A 418 -25.36 1.86 -16.23
N ASP A 419 -25.95 1.71 -15.04
CA ASP A 419 -27.18 0.95 -14.84
C ASP A 419 -28.39 1.58 -15.57
N SER A 420 -28.36 2.89 -15.85
CA SER A 420 -29.41 3.58 -16.62
C SER A 420 -29.39 3.24 -18.11
N TRP A 421 -28.23 2.85 -18.66
CA TRP A 421 -28.09 2.46 -20.07
C TRP A 421 -28.02 0.95 -20.26
N ALA A 422 -27.86 0.16 -19.19
CA ALA A 422 -27.80 -1.29 -19.26
C ALA A 422 -29.04 -1.91 -19.95
N PRO A 423 -30.30 -1.57 -19.58
CA PRO A 423 -31.47 -2.15 -20.24
C PRO A 423 -31.52 -1.87 -21.74
N LEU A 424 -31.09 -0.68 -22.18
CA LEU A 424 -31.07 -0.32 -23.60
C LEU A 424 -30.06 -1.14 -24.41
N ALA A 425 -28.96 -1.55 -23.78
CA ALA A 425 -27.98 -2.44 -24.38
C ALA A 425 -28.50 -3.88 -24.38
N ASP A 426 -29.03 -4.34 -23.24
CA ASP A 426 -29.56 -5.69 -23.05
C ASP A 426 -30.72 -5.95 -24.04
N ASP A 427 -31.62 -4.98 -24.27
CA ASP A 427 -32.69 -5.04 -25.27
C ASP A 427 -32.17 -5.43 -26.68
N LEU A 428 -30.96 -5.00 -27.06
CA LEU A 428 -30.37 -5.33 -28.35
C LEU A 428 -29.63 -6.66 -28.33
N PHE A 429 -28.74 -6.86 -27.37
CA PHE A 429 -27.81 -8.00 -27.34
C PHE A 429 -28.45 -9.29 -26.81
N ASP A 430 -29.55 -9.19 -26.09
CA ASP A 430 -30.31 -10.36 -25.60
C ASP A 430 -31.48 -10.71 -26.53
N SER A 431 -31.74 -9.86 -27.55
CA SER A 431 -32.73 -10.15 -28.58
C SER A 431 -32.27 -11.31 -29.48
N PRO A 432 -33.17 -12.27 -29.82
CA PRO A 432 -32.84 -13.33 -30.76
C PRO A 432 -32.39 -12.76 -32.11
N VAL A 433 -31.43 -13.39 -32.77
CA VAL A 433 -30.95 -12.99 -34.12
C VAL A 433 -32.08 -12.98 -35.16
N SER A 434 -33.17 -13.71 -34.92
CA SER A 434 -34.38 -13.72 -35.75
C SER A 434 -35.34 -12.55 -35.51
N ALA A 435 -35.13 -11.74 -34.47
CA ALA A 435 -35.97 -10.61 -34.15
C ALA A 435 -35.80 -9.50 -35.21
N ALA A 436 -36.91 -8.84 -35.55
CA ALA A 436 -36.87 -7.70 -36.45
C ALA A 436 -36.35 -6.47 -35.69
N VAL A 437 -35.02 -6.29 -35.67
CA VAL A 437 -34.37 -5.12 -35.10
C VAL A 437 -34.16 -4.08 -36.19
N HIS A 438 -34.53 -2.83 -35.91
CA HIS A 438 -34.37 -1.71 -36.83
C HIS A 438 -32.99 -1.04 -36.70
N ALA A 439 -32.57 -0.27 -37.70
CA ALA A 439 -31.25 0.35 -37.71
C ALA A 439 -31.07 1.34 -36.54
N GLY A 440 -32.12 2.12 -36.23
CA GLY A 440 -32.14 3.03 -35.08
C GLY A 440 -32.01 2.30 -33.73
N GLU A 441 -32.61 1.13 -33.59
CA GLU A 441 -32.54 0.32 -32.36
C GLU A 441 -31.17 -0.31 -32.18
N ALA A 442 -30.56 -0.79 -33.27
CA ALA A 442 -29.19 -1.29 -33.27
C ALA A 442 -28.19 -0.20 -32.86
N TRP A 443 -28.27 1.00 -33.46
CA TRP A 443 -27.44 2.13 -33.04
C TRP A 443 -27.67 2.51 -31.58
N ARG A 444 -28.93 2.58 -31.14
CA ARG A 444 -29.27 2.88 -29.74
C ARG A 444 -28.62 1.90 -28.77
N GLY A 445 -28.74 0.59 -29.02
CA GLY A 445 -28.20 -0.44 -28.12
C GLY A 445 -26.68 -0.45 -28.08
N VAL A 446 -26.00 -0.34 -29.22
CA VAL A 446 -24.52 -0.31 -29.25
C VAL A 446 -23.97 0.97 -28.60
N LEU A 447 -24.61 2.12 -28.81
CA LEU A 447 -24.23 3.38 -28.17
C LEU A 447 -24.50 3.36 -26.66
N ALA A 448 -25.62 2.77 -26.23
CA ALA A 448 -25.91 2.54 -24.82
C ALA A 448 -24.84 1.65 -24.16
N TYR A 449 -24.49 0.53 -24.81
CA TYR A 449 -23.42 -0.36 -24.36
C TYR A 449 -22.07 0.36 -24.27
N THR A 450 -21.75 1.22 -25.24
CA THR A 450 -20.51 2.01 -25.24
C THR A 450 -20.41 2.92 -24.01
N LEU A 451 -21.51 3.53 -23.57
CA LEU A 451 -21.54 4.33 -22.34
C LEU A 451 -21.51 3.43 -21.10
N GLN A 452 -22.33 2.37 -21.08
CA GLN A 452 -22.40 1.39 -20.00
C GLN A 452 -21.02 0.83 -19.66
N ILE A 453 -20.32 0.23 -20.64
CA ILE A 453 -19.02 -0.42 -20.40
C ILE A 453 -17.98 0.56 -19.83
N TYR A 454 -17.98 1.82 -20.27
CA TYR A 454 -17.04 2.81 -19.77
C TYR A 454 -17.36 3.24 -18.34
N PHE A 455 -18.61 3.61 -18.05
CA PHE A 455 -18.98 4.10 -16.73
C PHE A 455 -19.04 3.00 -15.68
N ASP A 456 -19.41 1.78 -16.08
CA ASP A 456 -19.40 0.59 -15.21
C ASP A 456 -17.96 0.27 -14.78
N PHE A 457 -17.05 0.11 -15.74
CA PHE A 457 -15.70 -0.34 -15.44
C PHE A 457 -14.82 0.76 -14.85
N SER A 458 -14.97 2.01 -15.31
CA SER A 458 -14.30 3.14 -14.66
C SER A 458 -14.87 3.44 -13.29
N GLY A 459 -16.16 3.17 -13.06
CA GLY A 459 -16.78 3.24 -11.73
C GLY A 459 -16.17 2.22 -10.78
N TYR A 460 -16.09 0.95 -11.19
CA TYR A 460 -15.41 -0.11 -10.43
C TYR A 460 -13.96 0.27 -10.09
N SER A 461 -13.20 0.74 -11.08
CA SER A 461 -11.80 1.14 -10.87
C SER A 461 -11.66 2.30 -9.89
N ASP A 462 -12.56 3.30 -9.93
CA ASP A 462 -12.58 4.40 -8.96
C ASP A 462 -12.93 3.90 -7.55
N MET A 463 -13.88 2.97 -7.41
CA MET A 463 -14.20 2.35 -6.12
C MET A 463 -13.03 1.58 -5.53
N ALA A 464 -12.33 0.78 -6.35
CA ALA A 464 -11.13 0.05 -5.95
C ALA A 464 -10.02 1.00 -5.45
N ILE A 465 -9.77 2.10 -6.18
CA ILE A 465 -8.81 3.14 -5.80
C ILE A 465 -9.24 3.82 -4.49
N GLY A 466 -10.53 4.14 -4.35
CA GLY A 466 -11.12 4.73 -3.16
C GLY A 466 -10.89 3.87 -1.93
N LEU A 467 -11.34 2.61 -1.96
CA LEU A 467 -11.18 1.63 -0.88
C LEU A 467 -9.71 1.41 -0.50
N SER A 468 -8.83 1.26 -1.49
CA SER A 468 -7.41 1.10 -1.24
C SER A 468 -6.81 2.33 -0.56
N LEU A 469 -7.23 3.53 -0.98
CA LEU A 469 -6.74 4.76 -0.39
C LEU A 469 -7.24 4.96 1.05
N LEU A 470 -8.46 4.51 1.40
CA LEU A 470 -8.93 4.50 2.80
C LEU A 470 -7.96 3.73 3.72
N ILE A 471 -7.40 2.62 3.23
CA ILE A 471 -6.37 1.83 3.93
C ILE A 471 -5.02 2.57 3.89
N GLY A 472 -4.74 3.31 2.81
CA GLY A 472 -3.54 4.13 2.64
C GLY A 472 -2.58 3.62 1.56
N VAL A 473 -2.98 2.56 0.85
CA VAL A 473 -2.27 2.03 -0.31
C VAL A 473 -2.76 2.73 -1.58
N ARG A 474 -1.84 3.15 -2.45
CA ARG A 474 -2.18 3.83 -3.70
C ARG A 474 -2.16 2.83 -4.85
N LEU A 475 -3.32 2.64 -5.49
CA LEU A 475 -3.43 1.86 -6.73
C LEU A 475 -3.20 2.76 -7.96
N PRO A 476 -2.67 2.21 -9.05
CA PRO A 476 -2.58 2.93 -10.32
C PRO A 476 -3.96 3.17 -10.94
N PHE A 477 -4.12 4.29 -11.64
CA PHE A 477 -5.34 4.58 -12.39
C PHE A 477 -5.50 3.66 -13.58
N ASN A 478 -6.74 3.30 -13.90
CA ASN A 478 -7.06 2.41 -15.02
C ASN A 478 -7.67 3.15 -16.23
N PHE A 479 -8.31 4.31 -16.01
CA PHE A 479 -8.95 5.10 -17.06
C PHE A 479 -8.52 6.57 -17.04
N ASN A 480 -8.40 7.21 -18.21
CA ASN A 480 -8.10 8.63 -18.36
C ASN A 480 -8.87 9.26 -19.53
N SER A 481 -10.19 9.40 -19.38
CA SER A 481 -11.11 9.92 -20.40
C SER A 481 -10.89 9.29 -21.80
N PRO A 482 -11.06 7.97 -21.95
CA PRO A 482 -10.73 7.25 -23.18
C PRO A 482 -11.48 7.75 -24.42
N TYR A 483 -12.71 8.24 -24.28
CA TYR A 483 -13.50 8.75 -25.41
C TYR A 483 -13.08 10.17 -25.84
N GLN A 484 -12.09 10.78 -25.17
CA GLN A 484 -11.40 11.98 -25.62
C GLN A 484 -10.18 11.68 -26.50
N ALA A 485 -9.92 10.40 -26.79
CA ALA A 485 -8.76 9.97 -27.55
C ALA A 485 -8.84 10.44 -29.02
N THR A 486 -7.73 10.97 -29.52
CA THR A 486 -7.61 11.45 -30.92
C THR A 486 -7.04 10.41 -31.88
N SER A 487 -6.69 9.23 -31.37
CA SER A 487 -6.22 8.11 -32.16
C SER A 487 -6.35 6.81 -31.36
N ILE A 488 -6.35 5.66 -32.01
CA ILE A 488 -6.45 4.38 -31.30
C ILE A 488 -5.24 4.10 -30.37
N ILE A 489 -4.05 4.62 -30.69
CA ILE A 489 -2.90 4.58 -29.78
C ILE A 489 -3.16 5.42 -28.52
N ASP A 490 -3.79 6.59 -28.66
CA ASP A 490 -4.18 7.44 -27.54
C ASP A 490 -5.30 6.79 -26.71
N PHE A 491 -6.24 6.10 -27.36
CA PHE A 491 -7.28 5.31 -26.70
C PHE A 491 -6.69 4.24 -25.78
N TRP A 492 -5.75 3.42 -26.26
CA TRP A 492 -5.07 2.40 -25.44
C TRP A 492 -4.13 2.95 -24.37
N ARG A 493 -3.84 4.25 -24.38
CA ARG A 493 -3.14 4.96 -23.30
C ARG A 493 -4.09 5.53 -22.25
N ARG A 494 -5.41 5.43 -22.46
CA ARG A 494 -6.47 6.00 -21.63
C ARG A 494 -7.52 4.98 -21.21
N TRP A 495 -7.67 3.88 -21.95
CA TRP A 495 -8.54 2.75 -21.67
C TRP A 495 -7.73 1.63 -21.04
N HIS A 496 -8.23 1.07 -19.94
CA HIS A 496 -7.67 -0.10 -19.27
C HIS A 496 -6.13 -0.06 -19.17
N MET A 497 -5.62 1.07 -18.69
CA MET A 497 -4.20 1.45 -18.76
C MET A 497 -3.29 0.43 -18.09
N THR A 498 -3.74 -0.21 -17.03
CA THR A 498 -2.94 -1.22 -16.32
C THR A 498 -2.76 -2.51 -17.12
N LEU A 499 -3.83 -3.00 -17.78
CA LEU A 499 -3.73 -4.10 -18.74
C LEU A 499 -2.86 -3.72 -19.94
N SER A 500 -3.03 -2.51 -20.49
CA SER A 500 -2.22 -2.00 -21.59
C SER A 500 -0.72 -2.00 -21.25
N ARG A 501 -0.35 -1.61 -20.02
CA ARG A 501 1.03 -1.74 -19.51
C ARG A 501 1.45 -3.20 -19.41
N PHE A 502 0.62 -4.08 -18.86
CA PHE A 502 0.93 -5.50 -18.75
C PHE A 502 1.21 -6.15 -20.12
N LEU A 503 0.30 -5.99 -21.08
CA LEU A 503 0.43 -6.50 -22.45
C LEU A 503 1.69 -5.95 -23.12
N ARG A 504 2.02 -4.67 -22.90
CA ARG A 504 3.23 -4.07 -23.44
C ARG A 504 4.50 -4.67 -22.82
N ASP A 505 4.56 -4.72 -21.49
CA ASP A 505 5.79 -4.97 -20.75
C ASP A 505 6.12 -6.46 -20.62
N TYR A 506 5.11 -7.33 -20.57
CA TYR A 506 5.26 -8.78 -20.37
C TYR A 506 4.92 -9.63 -21.60
N LEU A 507 4.37 -9.05 -22.67
CA LEU A 507 4.08 -9.78 -23.91
C LEU A 507 4.73 -9.12 -25.13
N TYR A 508 4.41 -7.86 -25.44
CA TYR A 508 4.89 -7.17 -26.64
C TYR A 508 6.41 -6.99 -26.67
N PHE A 509 7.02 -6.47 -25.60
CA PHE A 509 8.48 -6.28 -25.54
C PHE A 509 9.26 -7.59 -25.53
N PRO A 510 8.88 -8.64 -24.77
CA PRO A 510 9.50 -9.95 -24.87
C PRO A 510 9.46 -10.58 -26.27
N LEU A 511 8.40 -10.33 -27.06
CA LEU A 511 8.31 -10.77 -28.46
C LEU A 511 9.26 -10.01 -29.43
N GLY A 512 9.98 -9.00 -28.93
CA GLY A 512 10.94 -8.18 -29.66
C GLY A 512 10.48 -6.74 -29.90
N GLY A 513 9.24 -6.39 -29.53
CA GLY A 513 8.67 -5.05 -29.71
C GLY A 513 8.89 -4.49 -31.11
N ASN A 514 9.46 -3.28 -31.18
CA ASN A 514 9.80 -2.61 -32.45
C ASN A 514 11.23 -2.91 -32.96
N ARG A 515 12.01 -3.78 -32.30
CA ARG A 515 13.47 -3.88 -32.51
C ARG A 515 13.87 -4.78 -33.69
N ARG A 516 12.95 -5.59 -34.22
CA ARG A 516 13.23 -6.61 -35.25
C ARG A 516 12.59 -6.29 -36.61
N GLY A 517 12.48 -5.01 -36.97
CA GLY A 517 11.93 -4.54 -38.25
C GLY A 517 10.41 -4.31 -38.26
N SER A 518 9.91 -3.70 -39.35
CA SER A 518 8.50 -3.28 -39.51
C SER A 518 7.53 -4.46 -39.55
N VAL A 519 7.86 -5.53 -40.29
CA VAL A 519 7.01 -6.74 -40.36
C VAL A 519 6.85 -7.38 -38.99
N ARG A 520 7.96 -7.60 -38.27
CA ARG A 520 7.92 -8.23 -36.94
C ARG A 520 7.14 -7.39 -35.94
N ARG A 521 7.20 -6.07 -36.06
CA ARG A 521 6.38 -5.15 -35.26
C ARG A 521 4.88 -5.42 -35.44
N TYR A 522 4.38 -5.48 -36.68
CA TYR A 522 2.95 -5.72 -36.92
C TYR A 522 2.52 -7.10 -36.45
N VAL A 523 3.36 -8.12 -36.66
CA VAL A 523 3.11 -9.47 -36.13
C VAL A 523 3.04 -9.47 -34.60
N ASN A 524 4.02 -8.86 -33.92
CA ASN A 524 4.04 -8.76 -32.46
C ASN A 524 2.81 -8.00 -31.94
N LEU A 525 2.40 -6.95 -32.64
CA LEU A 525 1.22 -6.16 -32.30
C LEU A 525 -0.06 -6.98 -32.44
N MET A 526 -0.26 -7.66 -33.57
CA MET A 526 -1.41 -8.54 -33.78
C MET A 526 -1.48 -9.66 -32.75
N ILE A 527 -0.36 -10.35 -32.48
CA ILE A 527 -0.29 -11.37 -31.42
C ILE A 527 -0.70 -10.78 -30.07
N THR A 528 -0.18 -9.60 -29.72
CA THR A 528 -0.49 -8.93 -28.45
C THR A 528 -1.98 -8.61 -28.33
N MET A 529 -2.61 -8.09 -29.39
CA MET A 529 -4.02 -7.72 -29.35
C MET A 529 -4.96 -8.93 -29.44
N LEU A 530 -4.62 -9.97 -30.20
CA LEU A 530 -5.38 -11.22 -30.26
C LEU A 530 -5.38 -11.94 -28.90
N LEU A 531 -4.20 -12.05 -28.27
CA LEU A 531 -4.08 -12.62 -26.93
C LEU A 531 -4.73 -11.72 -25.86
N GLY A 532 -4.66 -10.40 -26.03
CA GLY A 532 -5.37 -9.44 -25.20
C GLY A 532 -6.89 -9.58 -25.31
N GLY A 533 -7.42 -9.82 -26.52
CA GLY A 533 -8.81 -10.16 -26.77
C GLY A 533 -9.20 -11.47 -26.10
N LEU A 534 -8.48 -12.56 -26.38
CA LEU A 534 -8.71 -13.87 -25.76
C LEU A 534 -8.67 -13.82 -24.22
N TRP A 535 -7.84 -12.95 -23.65
CA TRP A 535 -7.81 -12.73 -22.20
C TRP A 535 -9.13 -12.21 -21.64
N HIS A 536 -9.89 -11.41 -22.38
CA HIS A 536 -11.17 -10.90 -21.91
C HIS A 536 -12.19 -12.02 -21.74
N GLY A 537 -12.37 -12.91 -22.73
CA GLY A 537 -13.28 -14.05 -22.60
C GLY A 537 -12.97 -15.18 -23.58
N ALA A 538 -13.52 -16.35 -23.28
CA ALA A 538 -13.25 -17.60 -24.00
C ALA A 538 -14.20 -17.79 -25.20
N SER A 539 -14.21 -16.83 -26.14
CA SER A 539 -15.03 -16.87 -27.36
C SER A 539 -14.30 -16.27 -28.56
N TRP A 540 -14.75 -16.62 -29.78
CA TRP A 540 -14.21 -16.04 -31.01
C TRP A 540 -14.53 -14.56 -31.19
N THR A 541 -15.60 -14.05 -30.58
CA THR A 541 -15.97 -12.64 -30.67
C THR A 541 -14.91 -11.74 -30.00
N PHE A 542 -14.35 -12.17 -28.87
CA PHE A 542 -13.21 -11.50 -28.24
C PHE A 542 -11.91 -11.56 -29.04
N VAL A 543 -11.66 -12.68 -29.74
CA VAL A 543 -10.50 -12.79 -30.64
C VAL A 543 -10.63 -11.82 -31.81
N ILE A 544 -11.82 -11.70 -32.41
CA ILE A 544 -12.11 -10.73 -33.48
C ILE A 544 -11.97 -9.30 -32.95
N TRP A 545 -12.50 -8.99 -31.77
CA TRP A 545 -12.32 -7.69 -31.11
C TRP A 545 -10.84 -7.31 -30.97
N GLY A 546 -10.02 -8.25 -30.48
CA GLY A 546 -8.58 -8.08 -30.37
C GLY A 546 -7.92 -7.86 -31.74
N GLY A 547 -8.32 -8.65 -32.74
CA GLY A 547 -7.87 -8.51 -34.12
C GLY A 547 -8.17 -7.13 -34.72
N LEU A 548 -9.39 -6.61 -34.53
CA LEU A 548 -9.80 -5.28 -34.97
C LEU A 548 -8.93 -4.19 -34.36
N HIS A 549 -8.71 -4.23 -33.05
CA HIS A 549 -7.81 -3.27 -32.40
C HIS A 549 -6.36 -3.39 -32.89
N GLY A 550 -5.90 -4.61 -33.20
CA GLY A 550 -4.61 -4.84 -33.84
C GLY A 550 -4.49 -4.16 -35.20
N ILE A 551 -5.52 -4.31 -36.05
CA ILE A 551 -5.61 -3.67 -37.36
C ILE A 551 -5.66 -2.14 -37.21
N TYR A 552 -6.48 -1.62 -36.30
CA TYR A 552 -6.58 -0.18 -36.06
C TYR A 552 -5.25 0.41 -35.63
N LEU A 553 -4.53 -0.25 -34.72
CA LEU A 553 -3.20 0.16 -34.28
C LEU A 553 -2.18 0.10 -35.42
N ALA A 554 -2.27 -0.90 -36.30
CA ALA A 554 -1.42 -1.00 -37.47
C ALA A 554 -1.64 0.18 -38.43
N ILE A 555 -2.90 0.42 -38.81
CA ILE A 555 -3.31 1.56 -39.65
C ILE A 555 -2.89 2.89 -39.01
N ASN A 556 -3.10 3.06 -37.71
CA ASN A 556 -2.70 4.30 -37.03
C ASN A 556 -1.18 4.48 -36.98
N HIS A 557 -0.40 3.39 -37.01
CA HIS A 557 1.04 3.49 -37.11
C HIS A 557 1.49 3.92 -38.50
N ASP A 558 0.94 3.32 -39.55
CA ASP A 558 1.21 3.72 -40.94
C ASP A 558 0.79 5.17 -41.19
N TRP A 559 -0.37 5.58 -40.67
CA TRP A 559 -0.84 6.97 -40.74
C TRP A 559 0.14 7.95 -40.09
N ARG A 560 0.73 7.60 -38.93
CA ARG A 560 1.74 8.45 -38.28
C ARG A 560 3.01 8.55 -39.11
N LEU A 561 3.47 7.45 -39.69
CA LEU A 561 4.64 7.46 -40.58
C LEU A 561 4.39 8.29 -41.84
N LEU A 562 3.22 8.17 -42.45
CA LEU A 562 2.81 8.97 -43.60
C LEU A 562 2.69 10.45 -43.21
N ARG A 563 2.03 10.75 -42.10
CA ARG A 563 1.92 12.11 -41.57
C ARG A 563 3.30 12.71 -41.33
N ASP A 564 4.23 12.00 -40.70
CA ASP A 564 5.56 12.55 -40.42
C ASP A 564 6.36 12.82 -41.71
N ARG A 565 6.15 12.02 -42.76
CA ARG A 565 6.72 12.26 -44.10
C ARG A 565 6.09 13.45 -44.83
N VAL A 566 4.76 13.63 -44.71
CA VAL A 566 4.00 14.68 -45.42
C VAL A 566 3.99 16.00 -44.64
N ALA A 567 4.01 15.96 -43.31
CA ALA A 567 3.98 17.14 -42.43
C ALA A 567 5.27 17.96 -42.48
N GLY A 568 6.36 17.40 -43.00
CA GLY A 568 7.55 18.16 -43.41
C GLY A 568 7.26 19.25 -44.46
N LEU A 569 6.07 19.24 -45.07
CA LEU A 569 5.65 20.22 -46.09
C LEU A 569 4.53 21.18 -45.63
N ALA A 570 3.89 20.98 -44.46
CA ALA A 570 2.61 21.65 -44.15
C ALA A 570 2.40 22.15 -42.70
N ALA A 571 3.42 22.09 -41.82
CA ALA A 571 3.23 22.34 -40.39
C ALA A 571 3.35 23.81 -39.91
N ALA A 572 3.55 24.78 -40.81
CA ALA A 572 3.63 26.20 -40.45
C ALA A 572 2.38 26.96 -40.95
N GLY A 573 1.35 27.12 -40.11
CA GLY A 573 0.29 28.11 -40.36
C GLY A 573 -1.18 27.72 -40.08
N ALA A 574 -1.50 26.48 -39.68
CA ALA A 574 -2.91 26.10 -39.46
C ALA A 574 -3.56 26.90 -38.31
N SER A 575 -4.66 27.61 -38.62
CA SER A 575 -5.45 28.42 -37.69
C SER A 575 -6.05 27.60 -36.54
N GLY A 576 -6.40 28.25 -35.42
CA GLY A 576 -6.96 27.58 -34.23
C GLY A 576 -8.25 26.78 -34.51
N ALA A 577 -9.10 27.27 -35.42
CA ALA A 577 -10.35 26.60 -35.81
C ALA A 577 -10.10 25.29 -36.59
N LEU A 578 -9.18 25.30 -37.56
CA LEU A 578 -8.80 24.09 -38.31
C LEU A 578 -8.22 23.01 -37.40
N ARG A 579 -7.45 23.39 -36.38
CA ARG A 579 -6.92 22.46 -35.38
C ARG A 579 -8.02 21.85 -34.51
N LEU A 580 -9.03 22.63 -34.13
CA LEU A 580 -10.17 22.14 -33.35
C LEU A 580 -11.01 21.15 -34.17
N ILE A 581 -11.34 21.50 -35.42
CA ILE A 581 -12.08 20.63 -36.34
C ILE A 581 -11.32 19.32 -36.56
N GLY A 582 -10.02 19.40 -36.86
CA GLY A 582 -9.18 18.21 -37.05
C GLY A 582 -9.13 17.32 -35.81
N ARG A 583 -9.07 17.91 -34.62
CA ARG A 583 -9.12 17.18 -33.35
C ARG A 583 -10.47 16.49 -33.15
N SER A 584 -11.58 17.20 -33.34
CA SER A 584 -12.92 16.64 -33.20
C SER A 584 -13.17 15.51 -34.19
N LEU A 585 -12.76 15.67 -35.45
CA LEU A 585 -12.87 14.61 -36.46
C LEU A 585 -12.04 13.37 -36.07
N ALA A 586 -10.81 13.57 -35.58
CA ALA A 586 -9.97 12.47 -35.13
C ALA A 586 -10.56 11.74 -33.91
N MET A 587 -11.17 12.49 -32.98
CA MET A 587 -11.90 11.92 -31.84
C MET A 587 -13.10 11.11 -32.30
N THR A 588 -13.95 11.66 -33.17
CA THR A 588 -15.13 10.98 -33.70
C THR A 588 -14.75 9.72 -34.46
N LEU A 589 -13.73 9.77 -35.33
CA LEU A 589 -13.25 8.60 -36.07
C LEU A 589 -12.72 7.51 -35.13
N THR A 590 -11.96 7.90 -34.10
CA THR A 590 -11.44 6.96 -33.10
C THR A 590 -12.57 6.32 -32.32
N LEU A 591 -13.52 7.12 -31.84
CA LEU A 591 -14.68 6.64 -31.10
C LEU A 591 -15.54 5.71 -31.96
N PHE A 592 -15.79 6.06 -33.22
CA PHE A 592 -16.52 5.23 -34.17
C PHE A 592 -15.86 3.86 -34.35
N ALA A 593 -14.55 3.82 -34.58
CA ALA A 593 -13.82 2.54 -34.68
C ALA A 593 -13.93 1.70 -33.40
N VAL A 594 -13.90 2.34 -32.23
CA VAL A 594 -14.08 1.68 -30.92
C VAL A 594 -15.53 1.16 -30.76
N VAL A 595 -16.54 1.91 -31.18
CA VAL A 595 -17.96 1.50 -31.15
C VAL A 595 -18.18 0.25 -32.01
N ILE A 596 -17.56 0.17 -33.19
CA ILE A 596 -17.62 -1.04 -34.03
C ILE A 596 -16.98 -2.23 -33.34
N ALA A 597 -15.82 -2.04 -32.70
CA ALA A 597 -15.20 -3.10 -31.93
C ALA A 597 -16.13 -3.56 -30.79
N TRP A 598 -16.78 -2.64 -30.07
CA TRP A 598 -17.67 -2.98 -28.96
C TRP A 598 -18.81 -3.93 -29.31
N VAL A 599 -19.28 -3.96 -30.55
CA VAL A 599 -20.27 -4.96 -31.00
C VAL A 599 -19.74 -6.39 -30.80
N PHE A 600 -18.50 -6.66 -31.21
CA PHE A 600 -17.86 -7.96 -31.00
C PHE A 600 -17.49 -8.24 -29.55
N PHE A 601 -17.33 -7.21 -28.72
CA PHE A 601 -17.04 -7.43 -27.30
C PHE A 601 -18.29 -7.87 -26.53
N ARG A 602 -19.48 -7.40 -26.92
CA ARG A 602 -20.73 -7.68 -26.20
C ARG A 602 -21.53 -8.84 -26.77
N ALA A 603 -21.51 -9.06 -28.08
CA ALA A 603 -22.30 -10.12 -28.71
C ALA A 603 -21.94 -11.51 -28.18
N HIS A 604 -22.94 -12.36 -27.99
CA HIS A 604 -22.81 -13.72 -27.49
C HIS A 604 -22.22 -14.67 -28.54
N SER A 605 -22.38 -14.35 -29.82
CA SER A 605 -21.84 -15.13 -30.94
C SER A 605 -21.31 -14.27 -32.07
N GLY A 606 -20.45 -14.86 -32.91
CA GLY A 606 -19.97 -14.20 -34.12
C GLY A 606 -21.10 -13.88 -35.09
N GLN A 607 -22.09 -14.77 -35.22
CA GLN A 607 -23.24 -14.58 -36.08
C GLN A 607 -24.08 -13.37 -35.65
N GLU A 608 -24.34 -13.26 -34.35
CA GLU A 608 -25.05 -12.12 -33.76
C GLU A 608 -24.29 -10.81 -34.00
N ALA A 609 -22.97 -10.78 -33.77
CA ALA A 609 -22.15 -9.60 -33.99
C ALA A 609 -22.23 -9.09 -35.45
N TRP A 610 -22.11 -10.01 -36.41
CA TRP A 610 -22.23 -9.67 -37.84
C TRP A 610 -23.65 -9.22 -38.21
N HIS A 611 -24.68 -9.85 -37.63
CA HIS A 611 -26.07 -9.44 -37.83
C HIS A 611 -26.30 -8.01 -37.31
N ILE A 612 -25.90 -7.71 -36.08
CA ILE A 612 -26.02 -6.36 -35.49
C ILE A 612 -25.31 -5.32 -36.36
N LEU A 613 -24.07 -5.59 -36.79
CA LEU A 613 -23.35 -4.69 -37.69
C LEU A 613 -24.07 -4.50 -39.02
N GLY A 614 -24.59 -5.57 -39.61
CA GLY A 614 -25.39 -5.49 -40.83
C GLY A 614 -26.61 -4.59 -40.65
N THR A 615 -27.34 -4.75 -39.55
CA THR A 615 -28.54 -3.98 -39.21
C THR A 615 -28.23 -2.50 -38.96
N MET A 616 -27.12 -2.17 -38.29
CA MET A 616 -26.69 -0.78 -38.07
C MET A 616 -26.48 0.01 -39.37
N PHE A 617 -26.05 -0.67 -40.44
CA PHE A 617 -25.77 -0.06 -41.74
C PHE A 617 -26.77 -0.46 -42.84
N ALA A 618 -27.82 -1.21 -42.49
CA ALA A 618 -28.85 -1.59 -43.43
C ALA A 618 -29.55 -0.35 -43.95
N ALA A 619 -29.57 -0.18 -45.28
CA ALA A 619 -30.45 0.80 -45.90
C ALA A 619 -31.89 0.41 -45.54
N ARG A 620 -32.67 1.38 -45.04
CA ARG A 620 -34.06 1.25 -44.59
C ARG A 620 -34.77 0.11 -45.30
N ALA A 621 -34.99 -1.00 -44.60
CA ALA A 621 -35.73 -2.13 -45.16
C ALA A 621 -37.08 -1.57 -45.63
N SER A 622 -37.39 -1.77 -46.91
CA SER A 622 -38.67 -1.44 -47.53
C SER A 622 -39.77 -2.37 -47.02
N GLY A 623 -39.92 -2.45 -45.69
CA GLY A 623 -41.01 -3.11 -44.99
C GLY A 623 -42.16 -2.14 -44.74
N PRO A 624 -43.40 -2.64 -44.60
CA PRO A 624 -44.61 -1.82 -44.48
C PRO A 624 -44.78 -1.10 -43.14
N ALA A 625 -43.89 -1.30 -42.15
CA ALA A 625 -43.97 -0.67 -40.84
C ALA A 625 -42.94 0.48 -40.72
N PRO A 626 -43.35 1.70 -40.34
CA PRO A 626 -42.40 2.75 -40.00
C PRO A 626 -41.57 2.34 -38.78
N GLU A 627 -40.25 2.59 -38.81
CA GLU A 627 -39.40 2.38 -37.64
C GLU A 627 -40.02 3.14 -36.45
N PRO A 628 -40.23 2.50 -35.30
CA PRO A 628 -40.65 3.22 -34.11
C PRO A 628 -39.57 4.26 -33.78
N GLY A 629 -39.95 5.53 -33.76
CA GLY A 629 -39.01 6.61 -33.45
C GLY A 629 -38.39 6.39 -32.06
N ILE A 630 -37.08 6.58 -31.94
CA ILE A 630 -36.41 6.52 -30.64
C ILE A 630 -37.01 7.63 -29.75
N ALA A 631 -37.49 7.26 -28.57
CA ALA A 631 -38.08 8.20 -27.63
C ALA A 631 -37.09 9.35 -27.34
N LEU A 632 -37.56 10.61 -27.43
CA LEU A 632 -36.73 11.79 -27.22
C LEU A 632 -35.94 11.76 -25.90
N PRO A 633 -36.50 11.30 -24.75
CA PRO A 633 -35.73 11.16 -23.51
C PRO A 633 -34.51 10.23 -23.64
N THR A 634 -34.62 9.15 -24.41
CA THR A 634 -33.51 8.23 -24.67
C THR A 634 -32.41 8.88 -25.49
N VAL A 635 -32.78 9.63 -26.54
CA VAL A 635 -31.82 10.39 -27.36
C VAL A 635 -31.08 11.42 -26.51
N LEU A 636 -31.82 12.19 -25.70
CA LEU A 636 -31.23 13.18 -24.79
C LEU A 636 -30.32 12.54 -23.73
N SER A 637 -30.71 11.38 -23.19
CA SER A 637 -29.90 10.62 -22.23
C SER A 637 -28.57 10.16 -22.83
N LEU A 638 -28.60 9.56 -24.03
CA LEU A 638 -27.39 9.13 -24.74
C LEU A 638 -26.51 10.33 -25.10
N ALA A 639 -27.10 11.42 -25.61
CA ALA A 639 -26.37 12.64 -25.95
C ALA A 639 -25.68 13.26 -24.72
N ALA A 640 -26.37 13.32 -23.58
CA ALA A 640 -25.81 13.77 -22.31
C ALA A 640 -24.67 12.85 -21.83
N GLY A 641 -24.84 11.53 -21.96
CA GLY A 641 -23.79 10.54 -21.63
C GLY A 641 -22.53 10.71 -22.48
N PHE A 642 -22.66 10.90 -23.79
CA PHE A 642 -21.52 11.16 -24.67
C PHE A 642 -20.89 12.52 -24.42
N ALA A 643 -21.67 13.57 -24.16
CA ALA A 643 -21.15 14.88 -23.77
C ALA A 643 -20.32 14.77 -22.47
N LEU A 644 -20.82 14.03 -21.47
CA LEU A 644 -20.10 13.75 -20.24
C LEU A 644 -18.79 12.99 -20.53
N ALA A 645 -18.83 11.93 -21.34
CA ALA A 645 -17.65 11.11 -21.61
C ALA A 645 -16.58 11.80 -22.47
N THR A 646 -16.98 12.73 -23.35
CA THR A 646 -16.08 13.40 -24.31
C THR A 646 -15.66 14.82 -23.91
N MET A 647 -16.38 15.47 -22.97
CA MET A 647 -16.12 16.87 -22.62
C MET A 647 -15.81 17.06 -21.13
N ALA A 648 -16.34 16.21 -20.24
CA ALA A 648 -16.16 16.42 -18.80
C ALA A 648 -14.77 16.02 -18.30
N ARG A 649 -14.43 16.56 -17.14
CA ARG A 649 -13.24 16.14 -16.38
C ARG A 649 -13.47 14.74 -15.80
N ASN A 650 -12.43 13.92 -15.78
CA ASN A 650 -12.50 12.61 -15.12
C ASN A 650 -12.32 12.72 -13.60
N SER A 651 -12.56 11.61 -12.88
CA SER A 651 -12.51 11.53 -11.42
C SER A 651 -11.18 12.03 -10.84
N GLN A 652 -10.05 11.70 -11.50
CA GLN A 652 -8.72 12.18 -11.09
C GLN A 652 -8.63 13.69 -11.16
N GLN A 653 -9.03 14.28 -12.29
CA GLN A 653 -9.01 15.72 -12.50
C GLN A 653 -9.97 16.48 -11.57
N ILE A 654 -11.09 15.88 -11.22
CA ILE A 654 -12.06 16.43 -10.25
C ILE A 654 -11.41 16.46 -8.85
N ILE A 655 -10.73 15.38 -8.45
CA ILE A 655 -10.20 15.21 -7.09
C ILE A 655 -8.84 15.93 -6.88
N ASP A 656 -7.90 15.83 -7.83
CA ASP A 656 -6.58 16.47 -7.75
C ASP A 656 -6.65 18.00 -7.88
N GLY A 657 -7.70 18.53 -8.51
CA GLY A 657 -7.84 19.96 -8.83
C GLY A 657 -8.38 20.86 -7.71
N SER A 658 -9.12 20.34 -6.74
CA SER A 658 -9.80 21.17 -5.72
C SER A 658 -9.90 20.49 -4.35
N LEU A 659 -10.21 19.20 -4.29
CA LEU A 659 -10.51 18.51 -3.03
C LEU A 659 -9.27 18.20 -2.19
N ALA A 660 -8.21 17.65 -2.78
CA ALA A 660 -6.97 17.36 -2.04
C ALA A 660 -6.31 18.64 -1.51
N ALA A 661 -6.35 19.73 -2.28
CA ALA A 661 -5.89 21.04 -1.86
C ALA A 661 -6.80 21.65 -0.77
N ALA A 662 -8.12 21.50 -0.88
CA ALA A 662 -9.07 21.92 0.14
C ALA A 662 -8.85 21.15 1.45
N VAL A 663 -8.74 19.82 1.45
CA VAL A 663 -8.51 19.01 2.66
C VAL A 663 -7.20 19.39 3.36
N ARG A 664 -6.11 19.58 2.61
CA ARG A 664 -4.84 20.09 3.18
C ARG A 664 -4.97 21.48 3.79
N ARG A 665 -5.81 22.34 3.23
CA ARG A 665 -6.10 23.69 3.75
C ARG A 665 -7.11 23.70 4.91
N ILE A 666 -8.05 22.76 4.97
CA ILE A 666 -8.98 22.56 6.10
C ILE A 666 -8.21 22.10 7.32
N ALA A 667 -7.28 21.16 7.14
CA ALA A 667 -6.35 20.75 8.20
C ALA A 667 -5.46 21.90 8.70
N ALA A 668 -5.35 23.00 7.93
CA ALA A 668 -4.61 24.22 8.30
C ALA A 668 -5.49 25.33 8.93
N GLY A 669 -6.78 25.09 9.18
CA GLY A 669 -7.57 25.88 10.16
C GLY A 669 -8.29 27.15 9.67
N GLY A 670 -8.68 27.28 8.40
CA GLY A 670 -9.41 28.45 7.89
C GLY A 670 -10.94 28.29 7.77
N TRP A 671 -11.74 29.23 8.29
CA TRP A 671 -13.22 29.19 8.27
C TRP A 671 -13.85 29.19 6.87
N ARG A 672 -13.28 29.91 5.90
CA ARG A 672 -13.72 29.88 4.48
C ARG A 672 -13.50 28.50 3.84
N VAL A 673 -12.58 27.72 4.39
CA VAL A 673 -12.24 26.38 3.90
C VAL A 673 -13.17 25.32 4.51
N ALA A 674 -13.68 25.55 5.72
CA ALA A 674 -14.74 24.73 6.32
C ALA A 674 -16.06 24.80 5.53
N ALA A 675 -16.41 25.97 4.99
CA ALA A 675 -17.56 26.13 4.08
C ALA A 675 -17.41 25.33 2.77
N LEU A 676 -16.23 25.34 2.16
CA LEU A 676 -15.95 24.54 0.96
C LEU A 676 -16.00 23.03 1.26
N GLY A 677 -15.48 22.61 2.42
CA GLY A 677 -15.58 21.24 2.91
C GLY A 677 -17.03 20.80 3.16
N ALA A 678 -17.88 21.70 3.65
CA ALA A 678 -19.30 21.42 3.84
C ALA A 678 -20.06 21.27 2.51
N VAL A 679 -19.74 22.07 1.49
CA VAL A 679 -20.34 21.94 0.15
C VAL A 679 -19.94 20.61 -0.48
N VAL A 680 -18.65 20.26 -0.48
CA VAL A 680 -18.20 18.95 -1.02
C VAL A 680 -18.79 17.80 -0.21
N GLY A 681 -18.85 17.93 1.12
CA GLY A 681 -19.51 16.94 1.98
C GLY A 681 -20.99 16.76 1.65
N ALA A 682 -21.72 17.85 1.39
CA ALA A 682 -23.12 17.82 1.00
C ALA A 682 -23.32 17.18 -0.38
N GLU A 683 -22.48 17.51 -1.37
CA GLU A 683 -22.51 16.89 -2.70
C GLU A 683 -22.22 15.38 -2.62
N LEU A 684 -21.19 14.98 -1.88
CA LEU A 684 -20.87 13.57 -1.65
C LEU A 684 -21.99 12.84 -0.92
N THR A 685 -22.65 13.49 0.04
CA THR A 685 -23.80 12.92 0.75
C THR A 685 -25.02 12.78 -0.17
N ALA A 686 -25.29 13.78 -1.01
CA ALA A 686 -26.37 13.72 -2.00
C ALA A 686 -26.11 12.61 -3.02
N ILE A 687 -24.87 12.47 -3.50
CA ILE A 687 -24.45 11.37 -4.36
C ILE A 687 -24.64 10.03 -3.66
N ALA A 688 -24.22 9.91 -2.40
CA ALA A 688 -24.40 8.70 -1.61
C ALA A 688 -25.88 8.34 -1.43
N MET A 689 -26.74 9.31 -1.12
CA MET A 689 -28.17 9.10 -0.97
C MET A 689 -28.83 8.71 -2.29
N LEU A 690 -28.52 9.39 -3.39
CA LEU A 690 -29.03 9.05 -4.71
C LEU A 690 -28.58 7.65 -5.16
N ALA A 691 -27.32 7.30 -4.90
CA ALA A 691 -26.79 5.98 -5.17
C ALA A 691 -27.47 4.90 -4.31
N LEU A 692 -27.69 5.13 -3.02
CA LEU A 692 -28.39 4.19 -2.13
C LEU A 692 -29.86 4.01 -2.53
N ILE A 693 -30.55 5.11 -2.85
CA ILE A 693 -31.94 5.08 -3.33
C ILE A 693 -32.04 4.32 -4.65
N SER A 694 -31.12 4.56 -5.59
CA SER A 694 -31.13 3.88 -6.89
C SER A 694 -30.72 2.41 -6.76
N ALA A 695 -29.75 2.08 -5.92
CA ALA A 695 -29.37 0.70 -5.63
C ALA A 695 -30.53 -0.12 -5.02
N SER A 696 -31.45 0.52 -4.29
CA SER A 696 -32.65 -0.15 -3.77
C SER A 696 -33.71 -0.51 -4.83
N ARG A 697 -33.58 -0.02 -6.07
CA ARG A 697 -34.59 -0.20 -7.14
C ARG A 697 -34.27 -1.34 -8.10
N SER A 698 -33.00 -1.68 -8.26
CA SER A 698 -32.41 -2.89 -8.87
C SER A 698 -30.99 -2.51 -9.32
N THR A 699 -30.00 -3.30 -8.93
CA THR A 699 -28.63 -3.15 -9.42
C THR A 699 -28.35 -4.24 -10.44
N THR A 700 -27.81 -3.88 -11.60
CA THR A 700 -27.27 -4.87 -12.53
C THR A 700 -25.90 -5.34 -12.06
N GLU A 701 -25.55 -6.59 -12.35
CA GLU A 701 -24.20 -7.10 -12.10
C GLU A 701 -23.15 -6.21 -12.80
N PHE A 702 -21.93 -6.16 -12.28
CA PHE A 702 -20.86 -5.47 -13.02
C PHE A 702 -20.63 -6.22 -14.33
N ILE A 703 -20.62 -5.47 -15.43
CA ILE A 703 -20.55 -6.03 -16.78
C ILE A 703 -19.31 -6.90 -16.97
N TYR A 704 -18.25 -6.56 -16.23
CA TYR A 704 -16.98 -7.27 -16.25
C TYR A 704 -17.10 -8.74 -15.78
N PHE A 705 -18.08 -9.07 -14.92
CA PHE A 705 -18.30 -10.44 -14.43
C PHE A 705 -19.07 -11.34 -15.40
N ASN A 706 -19.60 -10.77 -16.48
CA ASN A 706 -20.35 -11.52 -17.49
C ASN A 706 -19.46 -12.16 -18.56
N PHE A 707 -18.14 -11.93 -18.52
CA PHE A 707 -17.18 -12.29 -19.58
C PHE A 707 -16.14 -13.35 -19.18
#